data_AF-A0ABC9D081-F1
#
_entry.id   AF-A0ABC9D081-F1
#
_cell.length_a   1.000
_cell.length_b   1.000
_cell.length_c   1.000
_cell.angle_alpha   90.00
_cell.angle_beta   90.00
_cell.angle_gamma   90.00
#
_symmetry.space_group_name_H-M   'P 1'
#
loop_
_entity.id
_entity.type
_entity.pdbx_description
1 polymer ?
#
loop_
_entity_poly.entity_id
_entity_poly.type
_entity_poly.pdbx_seq_one_letter_code
_entity_poly.pdbx_strand_id
1 'polypeptide(L)'
;MATEMWLPRAVDFWNEWAIRIATSASLATHVLLIVLAETRRHSARPELTFALWLAYQIMNKAGSYALAHLSLDTTGPSDNEQIMVAFWAPFLLLHLGGPDNVSAYSLDDDKLSWRKFFGSLWKAIGAVYIVFTKIFLANSGPLSLASMIMINIGMFRFFEMAVAILRSLRKKAWGSSNKNQPPVDFSISHCNEGALKIAQGQWQCCGCRALFDSSVELNSPNLETSRKIFNLGWKDMCKVVEIEASLIYDMLYTKASVVYTIGGYFHRFISPIATSAAIFLFSQYPKNNVERPDLIITNMVLIFALVLDVMWLVMALASTWTYGFLTARSGTWLHHKILCSGWWCCFRRFAMCLHPCQLVGKDPSNYRMWSDIVGRFNMLEECTRTPGLIERLCGGLATVLGLADVSNEYRIWKCLSQLPPDVKELVFERIKQRLSGTNPYSMKDLRALWGKEAVNRCNKMFDGLMLPYFGNEFQEDILLWHISTAIYLWSGNQQQLIRGTNAATTQLKHVKAIEVLSEYLMFLVILRPHMLPDPALGKLCEVTMKALRDESINDKENNPGCVARKQKLAEILHSKEKSEKLMNSDANRCLISDAARLAIALQEVKAAQVKDVVELIFDVWVDKLLYAAIRCTRESRARQLGRGGELITIVWIVVEHAGLFRIGETSYRPTKKPPNTDDGEDSQKTFCQKGTVEPVSPQFCCEKDYYC
;
A
#
# COMPACT_ATOMS: atom_id res chain seq x y z
N MET A 1 40.75 -39.68 -13.65
CA MET A 1 41.09 -38.87 -14.86
C MET A 1 39.86 -38.23 -15.50
N ALA A 2 38.86 -38.96 -16.02
CA ALA A 2 37.68 -38.32 -16.62
C ALA A 2 36.89 -37.40 -15.67
N THR A 3 36.93 -37.68 -14.36
CA THR A 3 36.24 -36.94 -13.28
C THR A 3 36.90 -35.64 -12.84
N GLU A 4 38.06 -35.26 -13.41
CA GLU A 4 38.73 -33.98 -13.09
C GLU A 4 38.77 -33.00 -14.27
N MET A 5 38.53 -33.47 -15.50
CA MET A 5 38.49 -32.61 -16.70
C MET A 5 37.24 -31.71 -16.82
N TRP A 6 36.22 -31.90 -15.99
CA TRP A 6 35.01 -31.06 -16.04
C TRP A 6 35.23 -29.70 -15.37
N LEU A 7 36.08 -29.61 -14.33
CA LEU A 7 36.29 -28.36 -13.59
C LEU A 7 37.02 -27.30 -14.43
N PRO A 8 38.14 -27.60 -15.14
CA PRO A 8 38.75 -26.63 -16.04
C PRO A 8 37.80 -26.19 -17.15
N ARG A 9 37.12 -27.13 -17.82
CA ARG A 9 36.12 -26.82 -18.86
C ARG A 9 34.97 -25.95 -18.36
N ALA A 10 34.53 -26.15 -17.12
CA ALA A 10 33.49 -25.34 -16.50
C ALA A 10 34.01 -23.92 -16.16
N VAL A 11 35.28 -23.78 -15.77
CA VAL A 11 35.93 -22.48 -15.56
C VAL A 11 36.13 -21.75 -16.90
N ASP A 12 36.62 -22.43 -17.93
CA ASP A 12 36.80 -21.86 -19.28
C ASP A 12 35.45 -21.37 -19.85
N PHE A 13 34.42 -22.23 -19.79
CA PHE A 13 33.06 -21.87 -20.20
C PHE A 13 32.51 -20.70 -19.37
N TRP A 14 32.75 -20.67 -18.05
CA TRP A 14 32.31 -19.58 -17.20
C TRP A 14 32.99 -18.27 -17.57
N ASN A 15 34.31 -18.27 -17.80
CA ASN A 15 35.06 -17.08 -18.18
C ASN A 15 34.57 -16.49 -19.52
N GLU A 16 34.25 -17.34 -20.50
CA GLU A 16 33.70 -16.93 -21.80
C GLU A 16 32.23 -16.45 -21.71
N TRP A 17 31.38 -17.15 -20.94
CA TRP A 17 29.93 -16.91 -20.94
C TRP A 17 29.39 -16.06 -19.78
N ALA A 18 30.16 -15.80 -18.72
CA ALA A 18 29.67 -15.10 -17.52
C ALA A 18 29.02 -13.75 -17.85
N ILE A 19 29.69 -12.92 -18.67
CA ILE A 19 29.18 -11.58 -19.02
C ILE A 19 27.97 -11.69 -19.96
N ARG A 20 28.02 -12.59 -20.96
CA ARG A 20 26.90 -12.88 -21.88
C ARG A 20 25.63 -13.30 -21.13
N ILE A 21 25.79 -14.20 -20.15
CA ILE A 21 24.72 -14.68 -19.27
C ILE A 21 24.23 -13.55 -18.36
N ALA A 22 25.13 -12.77 -17.73
CA ALA A 22 24.76 -11.69 -16.82
C ALA A 22 23.98 -10.56 -17.52
N THR A 23 24.39 -10.17 -18.74
CA THR A 23 23.69 -9.17 -19.55
C THR A 23 22.32 -9.68 -20.01
N SER A 24 22.23 -10.94 -20.45
CA SER A 24 20.96 -11.58 -20.82
C SER A 24 20.00 -11.73 -19.63
N ALA A 25 20.50 -12.09 -18.45
CA ALA A 25 19.72 -12.17 -17.22
C ALA A 25 19.27 -10.78 -16.73
N SER A 26 20.10 -9.76 -16.87
CA SER A 26 19.73 -8.36 -16.60
C SER A 26 18.58 -7.91 -17.50
N LEU A 27 18.66 -8.20 -18.81
CA LEU A 27 17.59 -7.92 -19.76
C LEU A 27 16.28 -8.65 -19.40
N ALA A 28 16.34 -9.97 -19.20
CA ALA A 28 15.18 -10.80 -18.90
C ALA A 28 14.50 -10.42 -17.57
N THR A 29 15.28 -10.07 -16.53
CA THR A 29 14.71 -9.61 -15.26
C THR A 29 14.09 -8.22 -15.37
N HIS A 30 14.61 -7.34 -16.21
CA HIS A 30 14.00 -6.04 -16.48
C HIS A 30 12.63 -6.20 -17.20
N VAL A 31 12.53 -7.10 -18.19
CA VAL A 31 11.25 -7.49 -18.82
C VAL A 31 10.27 -8.03 -17.76
N LEU A 32 10.73 -8.97 -16.94
CA LEU A 32 9.89 -9.63 -15.92
C LEU A 32 9.36 -8.64 -14.88
N LEU A 33 10.19 -7.68 -14.45
CA LEU A 33 9.76 -6.58 -13.59
C LEU A 33 8.69 -5.71 -14.25
N ILE A 34 8.85 -5.34 -15.52
CA ILE A 34 7.86 -4.50 -16.22
C ILE A 34 6.47 -5.16 -16.26
N VAL A 35 6.42 -6.48 -16.53
CA VAL A 35 5.16 -7.23 -16.59
C VAL A 35 4.57 -7.50 -15.20
N LEU A 36 5.40 -7.84 -14.21
CA LEU A 36 4.92 -8.23 -12.87
C LEU A 36 4.69 -7.05 -11.92
N ALA A 37 5.31 -5.88 -12.13
CA ALA A 37 5.23 -4.74 -11.22
C ALA A 37 3.79 -4.33 -10.89
N GLU A 38 2.91 -4.33 -11.90
CA GLU A 38 1.52 -3.93 -11.74
C GLU A 38 0.68 -4.93 -10.95
N THR A 39 1.12 -6.19 -10.85
CA THR A 39 0.40 -7.17 -10.03
C THR A 39 0.43 -6.75 -8.57
N ARG A 40 1.56 -6.19 -8.09
CA ARG A 40 1.78 -5.72 -6.72
C ARG A 40 0.72 -4.74 -6.20
N ARG A 41 0.13 -3.91 -7.08
CA ARG A 41 -0.96 -2.97 -6.76
C ARG A 41 -2.26 -3.67 -6.33
N HIS A 42 -2.41 -4.96 -6.66
CA HIS A 42 -3.68 -5.71 -6.55
C HIS A 42 -3.55 -7.20 -6.15
N SER A 43 -2.33 -7.74 -6.00
CA SER A 43 -2.11 -9.19 -6.05
C SER A 43 -2.37 -9.89 -4.73
N ALA A 44 -3.34 -10.79 -4.73
CA ALA A 44 -3.44 -11.90 -3.79
C ALA A 44 -2.92 -13.22 -4.41
N ARG A 45 -2.00 -13.18 -5.38
CA ARG A 45 -1.31 -14.37 -5.93
C ARG A 45 0.14 -14.40 -5.42
N PRO A 46 0.54 -15.39 -4.60
CA PRO A 46 1.83 -15.40 -3.92
C PRO A 46 2.98 -15.70 -4.89
N GLU A 47 2.74 -16.56 -5.88
CA GLU A 47 3.68 -16.92 -6.94
C GLU A 47 4.18 -15.69 -7.71
N LEU A 48 3.27 -14.80 -8.12
CA LEU A 48 3.61 -13.58 -8.84
C LEU A 48 4.36 -12.58 -7.96
N THR A 49 4.01 -12.48 -6.67
CA THR A 49 4.71 -11.63 -5.70
C THR A 49 6.13 -12.14 -5.43
N PHE A 50 6.31 -13.46 -5.29
CA PHE A 50 7.62 -14.09 -5.12
C PHE A 50 8.48 -13.96 -6.39
N ALA A 51 7.90 -14.17 -7.57
CA ALA A 51 8.60 -13.97 -8.84
C ALA A 51 9.02 -12.50 -9.03
N LEU A 52 8.17 -11.54 -8.65
CA LEU A 52 8.50 -10.11 -8.67
C LEU A 52 9.65 -9.77 -7.70
N TRP A 53 9.60 -10.29 -6.48
CA TRP A 53 10.69 -10.14 -5.49
C TRP A 53 12.01 -10.71 -6.04
N LEU A 54 11.98 -11.93 -6.56
CA LEU A 54 13.16 -12.60 -7.11
C LEU A 54 13.73 -11.83 -8.30
N ALA A 55 12.89 -11.36 -9.23
CA ALA A 55 13.30 -10.54 -10.36
C ALA A 55 13.98 -9.24 -9.90
N TYR A 56 13.45 -8.58 -8.86
CA TYR A 56 14.04 -7.37 -8.28
C TYR A 56 15.40 -7.63 -7.63
N GLN A 57 15.55 -8.76 -6.91
CA GLN A 57 16.84 -9.15 -6.33
C GLN A 57 17.88 -9.48 -7.40
N ILE A 58 17.49 -10.21 -8.45
CA ILE A 58 18.41 -10.57 -9.54
C ILE A 58 18.80 -9.34 -10.37
N MET A 59 17.87 -8.45 -10.75
CA MET A 59 18.19 -7.23 -11.50
C MET A 59 19.30 -6.43 -10.80
N ASN A 60 19.14 -6.18 -9.50
CA ASN A 60 20.09 -5.42 -8.69
C ASN A 60 21.47 -6.10 -8.57
N LYS A 61 21.52 -7.44 -8.55
CA LYS A 61 22.78 -8.20 -8.45
C LYS A 61 23.46 -8.42 -9.81
N ALA A 62 22.72 -8.84 -10.83
CA ALA A 62 23.24 -9.19 -12.15
C ALA A 62 23.88 -7.99 -12.87
N GLY A 63 23.20 -6.83 -12.89
CA GLY A 63 23.77 -5.61 -13.48
C GLY A 63 25.03 -5.14 -12.73
N SER A 64 25.06 -5.31 -11.41
CA SER A 64 26.24 -4.99 -10.59
C SER A 64 27.40 -5.94 -10.84
N TYR A 65 27.13 -7.25 -10.96
CA TYR A 65 28.13 -8.27 -11.26
C TYR A 65 28.75 -8.05 -12.65
N ALA A 66 27.93 -7.84 -13.67
CA ALA A 66 28.42 -7.56 -15.02
C ALA A 66 29.32 -6.31 -15.07
N LEU A 67 28.88 -5.18 -14.49
CA LEU A 67 29.69 -3.96 -14.42
C LEU A 67 30.99 -4.14 -13.61
N ALA A 68 30.99 -4.95 -12.54
CA ALA A 68 32.19 -5.24 -11.77
C ALA A 68 33.17 -6.14 -12.55
N HIS A 69 32.68 -7.17 -13.24
CA HIS A 69 33.49 -8.05 -14.10
C HIS A 69 34.19 -7.25 -15.20
N LEU A 70 33.43 -6.39 -15.89
CA LEU A 70 33.95 -5.48 -16.92
C LEU A 70 35.01 -4.50 -16.41
N SER A 71 34.99 -4.17 -15.12
CA SER A 71 35.99 -3.31 -14.49
C SER A 71 37.23 -4.07 -14.03
N LEU A 72 37.18 -5.41 -13.96
CA LEU A 72 38.26 -6.26 -13.44
C LEU A 72 39.01 -7.00 -14.57
N ASP A 73 38.31 -7.44 -15.62
CA ASP A 73 38.88 -8.11 -16.83
C ASP A 73 39.67 -7.15 -17.74
N THR A 74 40.36 -6.18 -17.16
CA THR A 74 41.11 -5.16 -17.90
C THR A 74 42.37 -5.69 -18.60
N THR A 75 42.68 -6.99 -18.45
CA THR A 75 43.99 -7.62 -18.77
C THR A 75 43.97 -8.72 -19.85
N GLY A 76 42.86 -8.96 -20.57
CA GLY A 76 42.78 -9.81 -21.78
C GLY A 76 41.33 -10.17 -22.14
N PRO A 77 40.96 -10.63 -23.37
CA PRO A 77 41.74 -10.96 -24.57
C PRO A 77 41.64 -9.87 -25.67
N SER A 78 41.35 -10.17 -26.94
CA SER A 78 41.54 -9.25 -28.09
C SER A 78 40.76 -7.94 -28.05
N ASP A 79 41.35 -6.85 -28.57
CA ASP A 79 40.82 -5.47 -28.46
C ASP A 79 39.35 -5.33 -28.94
N ASN A 80 38.99 -5.96 -30.06
CA ASN A 80 37.66 -5.83 -30.66
C ASN A 80 36.55 -6.48 -29.83
N GLU A 81 36.86 -7.60 -29.16
CA GLU A 81 35.93 -8.31 -28.29
C GLU A 81 35.63 -7.45 -27.05
N GLN A 82 36.68 -6.95 -26.39
CA GLN A 82 36.54 -6.04 -25.25
C GLN A 82 35.73 -4.77 -25.57
N ILE A 83 35.89 -4.21 -26.79
CA ILE A 83 35.12 -3.05 -27.25
C ILE A 83 33.61 -3.36 -27.36
N MET A 84 33.24 -4.54 -27.87
CA MET A 84 31.83 -4.94 -27.98
C MET A 84 31.19 -5.18 -26.62
N VAL A 85 31.90 -5.86 -25.71
CA VAL A 85 31.39 -6.13 -24.36
C VAL A 85 31.33 -4.85 -23.51
N ALA A 86 32.27 -3.90 -23.70
CA ALA A 86 32.22 -2.57 -23.10
C ALA A 86 30.99 -1.75 -23.56
N PHE A 87 30.50 -1.96 -24.79
CA PHE A 87 29.28 -1.31 -25.29
C PHE A 87 28.02 -1.74 -24.53
N TRP A 88 28.05 -2.82 -23.74
CA TRP A 88 26.93 -3.22 -22.88
C TRP A 88 26.84 -2.40 -21.57
N ALA A 89 27.93 -1.76 -21.12
CA ALA A 89 27.94 -1.00 -19.87
C ALA A 89 26.88 0.13 -19.80
N PRO A 90 26.64 0.95 -20.86
CA PRO A 90 25.52 1.88 -20.92
C PRO A 90 24.13 1.25 -20.69
N PHE A 91 23.89 0.05 -21.21
CA PHE A 91 22.61 -0.63 -21.08
C PHE A 91 22.44 -1.33 -19.74
N LEU A 92 23.53 -1.86 -19.16
CA LEU A 92 23.55 -2.35 -17.79
C LEU A 92 23.25 -1.21 -16.80
N LEU A 93 23.75 0.00 -17.07
CA LEU A 93 23.38 1.21 -16.31
C LEU A 93 21.91 1.61 -16.54
N LEU A 94 21.40 1.55 -17.78
CA LEU A 94 19.99 1.79 -18.10
C LEU A 94 19.06 0.81 -17.36
N HIS A 95 19.42 -0.47 -17.30
CA HIS A 95 18.69 -1.50 -16.56
C HIS A 95 18.79 -1.30 -15.04
N LEU A 96 19.95 -0.89 -14.52
CA LEU A 96 20.15 -0.52 -13.11
C LEU A 96 19.30 0.69 -12.71
N GLY A 97 19.00 1.60 -13.65
CA GLY A 97 18.03 2.68 -13.47
C GLY A 97 16.58 2.23 -13.27
N GLY A 98 16.25 0.94 -13.46
CA GLY A 98 14.93 0.35 -13.22
C GLY A 98 13.83 0.79 -14.19
N PRO A 99 12.71 0.05 -14.28
CA PRO A 99 11.54 0.46 -15.05
C PRO A 99 10.75 1.56 -14.32
N ASP A 100 9.78 2.19 -14.98
CA ASP A 100 9.09 3.33 -14.37
C ASP A 100 8.01 2.95 -13.36
N ASN A 101 7.42 1.77 -13.55
CA ASN A 101 6.41 1.20 -12.68
C ASN A 101 6.99 0.61 -11.37
N VAL A 102 8.32 0.65 -11.17
CA VAL A 102 8.98 0.29 -9.90
C VAL A 102 10.14 1.24 -9.60
N SER A 103 10.04 2.01 -8.52
CA SER A 103 11.17 2.73 -7.91
C SER A 103 11.75 1.98 -6.71
N ALA A 104 10.91 1.33 -5.90
CA ALA A 104 11.30 0.60 -4.69
C ALA A 104 10.39 -0.62 -4.43
N TYR A 105 10.98 -1.74 -4.00
CA TYR A 105 10.24 -2.96 -3.65
C TYR A 105 9.58 -2.89 -2.26
N SER A 106 10.21 -2.22 -1.28
CA SER A 106 9.66 -1.99 0.06
C SER A 106 10.02 -0.59 0.57
N LEU A 107 9.30 -0.05 1.56
CA LEU A 107 9.71 1.23 2.18
C LEU A 107 10.93 1.06 3.10
N ASP A 108 11.17 -0.15 3.59
CA ASP A 108 12.34 -0.42 4.42
C ASP A 108 13.61 -0.51 3.54
N ASP A 109 13.47 -0.80 2.24
CA ASP A 109 14.53 -0.59 1.26
C ASP A 109 14.94 0.89 1.14
N ASP A 110 13.99 1.82 1.30
CA ASP A 110 14.23 3.27 1.28
C ASP A 110 14.91 3.76 2.57
N LYS A 111 14.72 3.08 3.72
CA LYS A 111 15.44 3.42 4.97
C LYS A 111 16.95 3.13 4.88
N LEU A 112 17.37 2.17 4.05
CA LEU A 112 18.78 1.95 3.68
C LEU A 112 19.21 2.70 2.40
N SER A 113 18.38 3.61 1.87
CA SER A 113 18.58 4.29 0.58
C SER A 113 19.99 4.85 0.39
N TRP A 114 20.53 5.62 1.35
CA TRP A 114 21.84 6.26 1.20
C TRP A 114 23.00 5.29 0.91
N ARG A 115 23.02 4.10 1.54
CA ARG A 115 24.07 3.09 1.27
C ARG A 115 23.91 2.50 -0.14
N LYS A 116 22.66 2.22 -0.56
CA LYS A 116 22.35 1.71 -1.91
C LYS A 116 22.61 2.75 -2.99
N PHE A 117 22.33 4.02 -2.70
CA PHE A 117 22.60 5.15 -3.58
C PHE A 117 24.10 5.30 -3.81
N PHE A 118 24.92 5.41 -2.76
CA PHE A 118 26.38 5.48 -2.91
C PHE A 118 26.95 4.23 -3.61
N GLY A 119 26.49 3.04 -3.24
CA GLY A 119 26.92 1.80 -3.89
C GLY A 119 26.53 1.72 -5.37
N SER A 120 25.45 2.38 -5.80
CA SER A 120 25.03 2.41 -7.20
C SER A 120 25.64 3.59 -7.97
N LEU A 121 25.93 4.70 -7.29
CA LEU A 121 26.72 5.81 -7.83
C LEU A 121 28.13 5.34 -8.20
N TRP A 122 28.76 4.49 -7.38
CA TRP A 122 30.04 3.86 -7.75
C TRP A 122 29.89 3.12 -9.07
N LYS A 123 28.91 2.22 -9.20
CA LYS A 123 28.68 1.43 -10.44
C LYS A 123 28.47 2.32 -11.67
N ALA A 124 27.78 3.44 -11.52
CA ALA A 124 27.62 4.42 -12.59
C ALA A 124 28.96 5.07 -13.00
N ILE A 125 29.81 5.44 -12.05
CA ILE A 125 31.18 5.93 -12.30
C ILE A 125 32.02 4.85 -13.00
N GLY A 126 31.93 3.59 -12.56
CA GLY A 126 32.59 2.45 -13.20
C GLY A 126 32.17 2.25 -14.66
N ALA A 127 30.86 2.29 -14.95
CA ALA A 127 30.33 2.19 -16.30
C ALA A 127 30.86 3.31 -17.22
N VAL A 128 30.88 4.56 -16.72
CA VAL A 128 31.43 5.72 -17.46
C VAL A 128 32.94 5.56 -17.69
N TYR A 129 33.69 5.10 -16.69
CA TYR A 129 35.13 4.86 -16.80
C TYR A 129 35.48 3.78 -17.82
N ILE A 130 34.72 2.67 -17.87
CA ILE A 130 34.89 1.60 -18.86
C ILE A 130 34.64 2.13 -20.28
N VAL A 131 33.53 2.84 -20.51
CA VAL A 131 33.22 3.43 -21.82
C VAL A 131 34.29 4.43 -22.26
N PHE A 132 34.75 5.27 -21.34
CA PHE A 132 35.81 6.24 -21.62
C PHE A 132 37.14 5.55 -21.99
N THR A 133 37.58 4.58 -21.18
CA THR A 133 38.88 3.94 -21.38
C THR A 133 38.92 2.95 -22.54
N LYS A 134 37.85 2.16 -22.76
CA LYS A 134 37.83 1.09 -23.78
C LYS A 134 37.26 1.51 -25.14
N ILE A 135 36.38 2.52 -25.19
CA ILE A 135 35.69 2.90 -26.45
C ILE A 135 36.09 4.30 -26.91
N PHE A 136 36.15 5.27 -25.99
CA PHE A 136 36.49 6.65 -26.34
C PHE A 136 37.99 6.81 -26.66
N LEU A 137 38.89 6.33 -25.80
CA LEU A 137 40.34 6.35 -26.07
C LEU A 137 40.75 5.48 -27.28
N ALA A 138 40.02 4.38 -27.53
CA ALA A 138 40.23 3.52 -28.70
C ALA A 138 39.70 4.13 -30.01
N ASN A 139 39.08 5.32 -29.96
CA ASN A 139 38.53 6.07 -31.10
C ASN A 139 37.73 5.21 -32.09
N SER A 140 36.83 4.35 -31.59
CA SER A 140 36.10 3.33 -32.37
C SER A 140 35.01 3.88 -33.32
N GLY A 141 35.17 5.11 -33.82
CA GLY A 141 34.30 5.77 -34.78
C GLY A 141 32.83 5.82 -34.32
N PRO A 142 31.87 5.30 -35.13
CA PRO A 142 30.44 5.44 -34.83
C PRO A 142 30.02 4.74 -33.53
N LEU A 143 30.73 3.70 -33.08
CA LEU A 143 30.43 2.98 -31.84
C LEU A 143 30.74 3.82 -30.59
N SER A 144 31.75 4.70 -30.66
CA SER A 144 32.04 5.66 -29.59
C SER A 144 30.88 6.66 -29.43
N LEU A 145 30.35 7.17 -30.53
CA LEU A 145 29.21 8.11 -30.51
C LEU A 145 27.91 7.42 -30.05
N ALA A 146 27.67 6.16 -30.46
CA ALA A 146 26.56 5.36 -29.94
C ALA A 146 26.66 5.12 -28.43
N SER A 147 27.85 4.76 -27.93
CA SER A 147 28.14 4.60 -26.50
C SER A 147 27.88 5.88 -25.71
N MET A 148 28.33 7.03 -26.24
CA MET A 148 28.15 8.34 -25.62
C MET A 148 26.68 8.76 -25.56
N ILE A 149 25.86 8.42 -26.57
CA ILE A 149 24.42 8.63 -26.50
C ILE A 149 23.80 7.76 -25.39
N MET A 150 24.06 6.45 -25.41
CA MET A 150 23.41 5.52 -24.49
C MET A 150 23.84 5.74 -23.02
N ILE A 151 25.10 6.12 -22.76
CA ILE A 151 25.56 6.38 -21.37
C ILE A 151 24.87 7.61 -20.79
N ASN A 152 24.60 8.64 -21.58
CA ASN A 152 23.85 9.82 -21.14
C ASN A 152 22.38 9.48 -20.81
N ILE A 153 21.73 8.64 -21.62
CA ILE A 153 20.37 8.14 -21.34
C ILE A 153 20.37 7.29 -20.06
N GLY A 154 21.33 6.37 -19.92
CA GLY A 154 21.49 5.51 -18.74
C GLY A 154 21.72 6.31 -17.45
N MET A 155 22.63 7.29 -17.49
CA MET A 155 22.87 8.21 -16.37
C MET A 155 21.60 9.00 -16.00
N PHE A 156 20.84 9.50 -16.98
CA PHE A 156 19.61 10.24 -16.70
C PHE A 156 18.56 9.36 -16.02
N ARG A 157 18.31 8.14 -16.53
CA ARG A 157 17.39 7.19 -15.88
C ARG A 157 17.84 6.77 -14.48
N PHE A 158 19.15 6.65 -14.26
CA PHE A 158 19.70 6.40 -12.93
C PHE A 158 19.42 7.57 -11.96
N PHE A 159 19.64 8.80 -12.40
CA PHE A 159 19.29 9.99 -11.62
C PHE A 159 17.77 10.12 -11.38
N GLU A 160 16.92 9.78 -12.36
CA GLU A 160 15.46 9.74 -12.16
C GLU A 160 15.07 8.80 -11.01
N MET A 161 15.65 7.60 -10.95
CA MET A 161 15.37 6.65 -9.87
C MET A 161 15.84 7.17 -8.51
N ALA A 162 17.06 7.73 -8.44
CA ALA A 162 17.59 8.33 -7.21
C ALA A 162 16.72 9.50 -6.71
N VAL A 163 16.26 10.38 -7.61
CA VAL A 163 15.38 11.51 -7.28
C VAL A 163 13.97 11.03 -6.90
N ALA A 164 13.45 9.96 -7.49
CA ALA A 164 12.16 9.37 -7.12
C ALA A 164 12.18 8.87 -5.67
N ILE A 165 13.21 8.10 -5.28
CA ILE A 165 13.40 7.60 -3.92
C ILE A 165 13.63 8.77 -2.94
N LEU A 166 14.40 9.80 -3.32
CA LEU A 166 14.58 10.97 -2.46
C LEU A 166 13.29 11.77 -2.28
N ARG A 167 12.39 11.78 -3.27
CA ARG A 167 11.07 12.44 -3.20
C ARG A 167 10.05 11.64 -2.38
N SER A 168 10.03 10.31 -2.44
CA SER A 168 9.15 9.49 -1.59
C SER A 168 9.46 9.68 -0.09
N LEU A 169 10.74 9.87 0.25
CA LEU A 169 11.20 10.14 1.61
C LEU A 169 10.96 11.58 2.12
N ARG A 170 10.93 12.58 1.24
CA ARG A 170 11.00 14.00 1.65
C ARG A 170 9.62 14.65 1.82
N LYS A 171 9.10 14.63 3.06
CA LYS A 171 7.80 15.22 3.51
C LYS A 171 7.45 16.61 2.94
N LYS A 172 8.44 17.48 2.66
CA LYS A 172 8.24 18.85 2.12
C LYS A 172 8.17 18.94 0.59
N ALA A 173 8.49 17.88 -0.16
CA ALA A 173 8.67 17.95 -1.61
C ALA A 173 7.34 18.07 -2.40
N TRP A 174 6.22 17.56 -1.89
CA TRP A 174 4.91 17.66 -2.56
C TRP A 174 4.17 18.97 -2.31
N GLY A 175 4.52 19.72 -1.26
CA GLY A 175 3.79 20.95 -0.87
C GLY A 175 4.02 22.18 -1.76
N SER A 176 4.92 22.11 -2.75
CA SER A 176 5.36 23.29 -3.52
C SER A 176 4.87 23.33 -4.97
N SER A 177 4.24 22.27 -5.49
CA SER A 177 3.91 22.18 -6.92
C SER A 177 2.42 22.41 -7.20
N ASN A 178 2.12 23.61 -7.70
CA ASN A 178 0.88 24.00 -8.40
C ASN A 178 -0.34 24.36 -7.52
N LYS A 179 -0.33 25.57 -6.94
CA LYS A 179 -1.48 26.17 -6.21
C LYS A 179 -2.68 26.56 -7.10
N ASN A 180 -2.60 26.40 -8.43
CA ASN A 180 -3.52 27.00 -9.39
C ASN A 180 -4.23 25.95 -10.27
N GLN A 181 -4.86 24.93 -9.66
CA GLN A 181 -5.79 24.06 -10.39
C GLN A 181 -7.18 24.71 -10.45
N PRO A 182 -7.87 24.71 -11.61
CA PRO A 182 -9.23 25.23 -11.72
C PRO A 182 -10.22 24.33 -10.97
N PRO A 183 -11.39 24.87 -10.55
CA PRO A 183 -12.42 24.08 -9.88
C PRO A 183 -12.87 22.92 -10.78
N VAL A 184 -12.88 21.71 -10.23
CA VAL A 184 -13.30 20.49 -10.94
C VAL A 184 -14.82 20.50 -11.11
N ASP A 185 -15.28 20.41 -12.36
CA ASP A 185 -16.71 20.22 -12.65
C ASP A 185 -17.17 18.84 -12.18
N PHE A 186 -18.26 18.80 -11.42
CA PHE A 186 -18.63 17.67 -10.57
C PHE A 186 -19.51 16.62 -11.26
N SER A 187 -19.67 16.68 -12.58
CA SER A 187 -20.36 15.64 -13.34
C SER A 187 -19.53 14.35 -13.37
N ILE A 188 -19.78 13.45 -12.40
CA ILE A 188 -19.32 12.05 -12.48
C ILE A 188 -20.10 11.40 -13.62
N SER A 189 -19.53 11.43 -14.82
CA SER A 189 -20.00 10.53 -15.87
C SER A 189 -19.79 9.09 -15.41
N HIS A 190 -20.60 8.16 -15.92
CA HIS A 190 -20.56 6.73 -15.56
C HIS A 190 -19.18 6.05 -15.74
N CYS A 191 -18.21 6.73 -16.36
CA CYS A 191 -16.87 6.23 -16.62
C CYS A 191 -15.89 6.45 -15.46
N ASN A 192 -14.83 5.63 -15.38
CA ASN A 192 -13.80 5.73 -14.33
C ASN A 192 -12.94 7.02 -14.44
N GLU A 193 -13.05 7.74 -15.57
CA GLU A 193 -12.30 8.96 -15.84
C GLU A 193 -12.78 10.18 -15.03
N GLY A 194 -14.08 10.27 -14.70
CA GLY A 194 -14.61 11.35 -13.86
C GLY A 194 -14.06 11.27 -12.44
N ALA A 195 -14.19 10.10 -11.81
CA ALA A 195 -13.64 9.82 -10.48
C ALA A 195 -12.12 10.03 -10.41
N LEU A 196 -11.38 9.67 -11.46
CA LEU A 196 -9.92 9.89 -11.53
C LEU A 196 -9.53 11.38 -11.61
N LYS A 197 -10.30 12.22 -12.32
CA LYS A 197 -10.07 13.68 -12.35
C LYS A 197 -10.31 14.30 -10.97
N ILE A 198 -11.39 13.90 -10.30
CA ILE A 198 -11.73 14.34 -8.94
C ILE A 198 -10.62 13.93 -7.96
N ALA A 199 -10.21 12.66 -7.98
CA ALA A 199 -9.10 12.13 -7.19
C ALA A 199 -7.78 12.89 -7.46
N GLN A 200 -7.45 13.21 -8.71
CA GLN A 200 -6.24 13.97 -9.05
C GLN A 200 -6.27 15.42 -8.57
N GLY A 201 -7.43 16.08 -8.60
CA GLY A 201 -7.59 17.43 -8.06
C GLY A 201 -7.48 17.47 -6.54
N GLN A 202 -8.03 16.46 -5.88
CA GLN A 202 -8.07 16.39 -4.41
C GLN A 202 -6.81 15.76 -3.80
N TRP A 203 -6.03 15.01 -4.58
CA TRP A 203 -4.80 14.29 -4.21
C TRP A 203 -3.82 15.13 -3.36
N GLN A 204 -3.60 16.39 -3.72
CA GLN A 204 -2.65 17.26 -3.01
C GLN A 204 -3.12 17.64 -1.60
N CYS A 205 -4.41 17.57 -1.31
CA CYS A 205 -4.97 17.93 0.01
C CYS A 205 -5.37 16.72 0.87
N CYS A 206 -5.87 15.64 0.27
CA CYS A 206 -6.26 14.42 1.00
C CYS A 206 -5.14 13.38 0.99
N GLY A 207 -4.59 13.05 -0.18
CA GLY A 207 -3.49 12.10 -0.33
C GLY A 207 -2.20 12.49 0.40
N CYS A 208 -1.80 13.77 0.34
CA CYS A 208 -0.66 14.27 1.08
C CYS A 208 -0.91 14.23 2.61
N ARG A 209 -2.08 14.70 3.07
CA ARG A 209 -2.48 14.73 4.49
C ARG A 209 -2.58 13.34 5.13
N ALA A 210 -3.10 12.37 4.36
CA ALA A 210 -3.24 10.98 4.78
C ALA A 210 -1.90 10.30 5.12
N LEU A 211 -0.78 10.82 4.59
CA LEU A 211 0.57 10.24 4.66
C LEU A 211 1.61 11.16 5.31
N PHE A 212 1.36 12.46 5.38
CA PHE A 212 2.30 13.48 5.86
C PHE A 212 1.54 14.59 6.60
N ASP A 213 2.11 15.11 7.69
CA ASP A 213 1.57 16.27 8.43
C ASP A 213 1.73 17.57 7.63
N SER A 214 0.95 17.74 6.56
CA SER A 214 0.72 19.03 5.93
C SER A 214 -0.45 19.73 6.63
N SER A 215 -0.17 20.81 7.36
CA SER A 215 -1.22 21.75 7.75
C SER A 215 -1.85 22.36 6.50
N VAL A 216 -3.18 22.48 6.49
CA VAL A 216 -3.95 23.08 5.39
C VAL A 216 -4.82 24.18 5.97
N GLU A 217 -4.88 25.31 5.27
CA GLU A 217 -5.71 26.46 5.61
C GLU A 217 -7.20 26.06 5.64
N LEU A 218 -7.93 26.47 6.69
CA LEU A 218 -9.30 26.02 6.97
C LEU A 218 -10.32 26.32 5.85
N ASN A 219 -10.03 27.29 4.98
CA ASN A 219 -10.97 27.85 4.00
C ASN A 219 -10.57 27.53 2.53
N SER A 220 -9.74 26.52 2.29
CA SER A 220 -9.36 26.12 0.92
C SER A 220 -10.58 25.57 0.13
N PRO A 221 -10.76 25.90 -1.16
CA PRO A 221 -11.81 25.31 -2.01
C PRO A 221 -11.76 23.77 -2.05
N ASN A 222 -10.59 23.19 -1.81
CA ASN A 222 -10.40 21.74 -1.74
C ASN A 222 -11.12 21.10 -0.55
N LEU A 223 -11.48 21.85 0.50
CA LEU A 223 -12.32 21.34 1.59
C LEU A 223 -13.79 21.16 1.15
N GLU A 224 -14.30 22.05 0.30
CA GLU A 224 -15.65 21.94 -0.25
C GLU A 224 -15.75 20.78 -1.24
N THR A 225 -14.76 20.63 -2.12
CA THR A 225 -14.58 19.47 -3.00
C THR A 225 -14.59 18.16 -2.20
N SER A 226 -13.83 18.09 -1.10
CA SER A 226 -13.82 16.93 -0.19
C SER A 226 -15.21 16.60 0.38
N ARG A 227 -15.95 17.61 0.82
CA ARG A 227 -17.31 17.43 1.36
C ARG A 227 -18.29 16.96 0.29
N LYS A 228 -18.16 17.47 -0.94
CA LYS A 228 -18.95 16.99 -2.10
C LYS A 228 -18.67 15.52 -2.39
N ILE A 229 -17.40 15.09 -2.39
CA ILE A 229 -16.99 13.68 -2.55
C ILE A 229 -17.63 12.79 -1.48
N PHE A 230 -17.52 13.17 -0.21
CA PHE A 230 -18.12 12.42 0.90
C PHE A 230 -19.66 12.33 0.80
N ASN A 231 -20.30 13.37 0.27
CA ASN A 231 -21.76 13.40 0.10
C ASN A 231 -22.28 12.53 -1.06
N LEU A 232 -21.43 12.08 -1.99
CA LEU A 232 -21.79 11.16 -3.08
C LEU A 232 -22.39 9.83 -2.57
N GLY A 233 -23.04 9.08 -3.47
CA GLY A 233 -23.41 7.69 -3.20
C GLY A 233 -22.18 6.86 -2.81
N TRP A 234 -22.35 5.85 -1.95
CA TRP A 234 -21.23 5.09 -1.39
C TRP A 234 -20.33 4.49 -2.48
N LYS A 235 -20.91 4.04 -3.61
CA LYS A 235 -20.20 3.48 -4.77
C LYS A 235 -19.22 4.48 -5.37
N ASP A 236 -19.68 5.70 -5.63
CA ASP A 236 -18.85 6.75 -6.23
C ASP A 236 -17.81 7.30 -5.25
N MET A 237 -18.16 7.41 -3.97
CA MET A 237 -17.23 7.77 -2.90
C MET A 237 -16.09 6.73 -2.80
N CYS A 238 -16.41 5.44 -2.67
CA CYS A 238 -15.41 4.37 -2.65
C CYS A 238 -14.55 4.37 -3.92
N LYS A 239 -15.17 4.55 -5.09
CA LYS A 239 -14.47 4.62 -6.38
C LYS A 239 -13.45 5.76 -6.45
N VAL A 240 -13.78 6.96 -5.97
CA VAL A 240 -12.83 8.08 -5.87
C VAL A 240 -11.71 7.74 -4.89
N VAL A 241 -12.04 7.24 -3.70
CA VAL A 241 -11.09 6.94 -2.64
C VAL A 241 -10.10 5.82 -3.01
N GLU A 242 -10.57 4.76 -3.67
CA GLU A 242 -9.72 3.68 -4.17
C GLU A 242 -8.73 4.19 -5.22
N ILE A 243 -9.20 5.08 -6.11
CA ILE A 243 -8.33 5.73 -7.09
C ILE A 243 -7.31 6.65 -6.39
N GLU A 244 -7.69 7.40 -5.34
CA GLU A 244 -6.75 8.16 -4.51
C GLU A 244 -5.69 7.26 -3.86
N ALA A 245 -6.10 6.14 -3.23
CA ALA A 245 -5.17 5.15 -2.68
C ALA A 245 -4.22 4.60 -3.76
N SER A 246 -4.70 4.45 -4.98
CA SER A 246 -3.89 4.07 -6.14
C SER A 246 -2.88 5.16 -6.56
N LEU A 247 -3.22 6.44 -6.39
CA LEU A 247 -2.30 7.56 -6.63
C LEU A 247 -1.24 7.66 -5.52
N ILE A 248 -1.56 7.28 -4.27
CA ILE A 248 -0.55 7.06 -3.23
C ILE A 248 0.49 6.06 -3.71
N TYR A 249 0.04 4.90 -4.17
CA TYR A 249 0.92 3.82 -4.63
C TYR A 249 1.83 4.30 -5.76
N ASP A 250 1.26 4.96 -6.78
CA ASP A 250 2.02 5.51 -7.90
C ASP A 250 3.13 6.46 -7.41
N MET A 251 2.86 7.27 -6.39
CA MET A 251 3.80 8.28 -5.90
C MET A 251 4.88 7.73 -4.96
N LEU A 252 4.59 6.65 -4.21
CA LEU A 252 5.55 6.02 -3.27
C LEU A 252 6.44 4.98 -3.95
N TYR A 253 5.89 4.15 -4.83
CA TYR A 253 6.54 2.92 -5.32
C TYR A 253 6.86 2.92 -6.82
N THR A 254 6.53 4.00 -7.53
CA THR A 254 6.85 4.17 -8.95
C THR A 254 7.56 5.51 -9.18
N LYS A 255 8.11 5.72 -10.38
CA LYS A 255 8.77 6.98 -10.74
C LYS A 255 7.81 8.12 -11.10
N ALA A 256 6.49 7.97 -10.88
CA ALA A 256 5.48 8.97 -11.22
C ALA A 256 5.81 10.40 -10.72
N SER A 257 6.44 10.51 -9.54
CA SER A 257 6.90 11.78 -8.94
C SER A 257 7.99 12.53 -9.72
N VAL A 258 8.59 11.87 -10.71
CA VAL A 258 9.64 12.42 -11.60
C VAL A 258 9.14 12.43 -13.05
N VAL A 259 8.56 11.33 -13.52
CA VAL A 259 8.10 11.12 -14.90
C VAL A 259 7.10 12.19 -15.34
N TYR A 260 6.13 12.56 -14.49
CA TYR A 260 5.10 13.56 -14.83
C TYR A 260 5.54 15.02 -14.61
N THR A 261 6.84 15.26 -14.40
CA THR A 261 7.41 16.63 -14.41
C THR A 261 7.78 17.06 -15.83
N ILE A 262 7.90 18.37 -16.07
CA ILE A 262 8.30 18.93 -17.37
C ILE A 262 9.60 18.28 -17.89
N GLY A 263 10.60 18.10 -17.02
CA GLY A 263 11.87 17.43 -17.38
C GLY A 263 11.69 15.95 -17.74
N GLY A 264 10.82 15.22 -17.05
CA GLY A 264 10.50 13.82 -17.36
C GLY A 264 9.86 13.67 -18.75
N TYR A 265 8.89 14.54 -19.10
CA TYR A 265 8.31 14.55 -20.45
C TYR A 265 9.34 14.86 -21.54
N PHE A 266 10.25 15.83 -21.33
CA PHE A 266 11.33 16.11 -22.28
C PHE A 266 12.27 14.92 -22.45
N HIS A 267 12.68 14.25 -21.37
CA HIS A 267 13.50 13.04 -21.45
C HIS A 267 12.78 11.92 -22.24
N ARG A 268 11.48 11.70 -21.99
CA ARG A 268 10.67 10.71 -22.73
C ARG A 268 10.58 10.97 -24.22
N PHE A 269 10.59 12.23 -24.64
CA PHE A 269 10.56 12.59 -26.05
C PHE A 269 11.94 12.41 -26.71
N ILE A 270 13.02 12.75 -25.99
CA ILE A 270 14.40 12.69 -26.51
C ILE A 270 14.92 11.24 -26.56
N SER A 271 14.59 10.40 -25.57
CA SER A 271 15.17 9.05 -25.44
C SER A 271 14.94 8.15 -26.68
N PRO A 272 13.71 7.99 -27.23
CA PRO A 272 13.50 7.15 -28.42
C PRO A 272 14.28 7.65 -29.65
N ILE A 273 14.41 8.97 -29.81
CA ILE A 273 15.16 9.59 -30.92
C ILE A 273 16.66 9.28 -30.77
N ALA A 274 17.18 9.44 -29.57
CA ALA A 274 18.56 9.18 -29.22
C ALA A 274 18.91 7.69 -29.34
N THR A 275 18.07 6.79 -28.82
CA THR A 275 18.22 5.33 -28.97
C THR A 275 18.13 4.90 -30.44
N SER A 276 17.26 5.51 -31.25
CA SER A 276 17.20 5.27 -32.70
C SER A 276 18.48 5.71 -33.42
N ALA A 277 19.07 6.85 -33.02
CA ALA A 277 20.37 7.28 -33.54
C ALA A 277 21.50 6.32 -33.13
N ALA A 278 21.50 5.79 -31.90
CA ALA A 278 22.46 4.78 -31.47
C ALA A 278 22.35 3.46 -32.27
N ILE A 279 21.13 3.02 -32.59
CA ILE A 279 20.88 1.87 -33.50
C ILE A 279 21.44 2.14 -34.89
N PHE A 280 21.18 3.34 -35.44
CA PHE A 280 21.73 3.72 -36.75
C PHE A 280 23.27 3.72 -36.74
N LEU A 281 23.90 4.30 -35.72
CA LEU A 281 25.37 4.32 -35.60
C LEU A 281 25.96 2.90 -35.44
N PHE A 282 25.32 2.04 -34.64
CA PHE A 282 25.71 0.63 -34.55
C PHE A 282 25.51 -0.13 -35.87
N SER A 283 24.55 0.27 -36.71
CA SER A 283 24.40 -0.31 -38.06
C SER A 283 25.62 -0.06 -38.94
N GLN A 284 26.27 1.11 -38.79
CA GLN A 284 27.44 1.55 -39.57
C GLN A 284 28.79 1.01 -39.03
N TYR A 285 28.81 0.38 -37.85
CA TYR A 285 30.04 -0.20 -37.29
C TYR A 285 30.44 -1.50 -38.02
N PRO A 286 31.72 -1.68 -38.42
CA PRO A 286 32.19 -2.87 -39.13
C PRO A 286 32.17 -4.12 -38.22
N LYS A 287 31.41 -5.14 -38.62
CA LYS A 287 31.14 -6.35 -37.79
C LYS A 287 32.00 -7.57 -38.15
N ASN A 288 33.02 -7.39 -38.98
CA ASN A 288 33.77 -8.49 -39.60
C ASN A 288 34.49 -9.40 -38.59
N ASN A 289 34.87 -8.85 -37.43
CA ASN A 289 35.63 -9.53 -36.37
C ASN A 289 34.84 -9.68 -35.05
N VAL A 290 33.51 -9.62 -35.11
CA VAL A 290 32.63 -9.69 -33.92
C VAL A 290 31.99 -11.06 -33.82
N GLU A 291 31.99 -11.67 -32.63
CA GLU A 291 31.35 -12.96 -32.44
C GLU A 291 29.82 -12.90 -32.62
N ARG A 292 29.26 -13.97 -33.20
CA ARG A 292 27.81 -14.12 -33.42
C ARG A 292 26.96 -13.95 -32.14
N PRO A 293 27.27 -14.59 -30.98
CA PRO A 293 26.51 -14.35 -29.74
C PRO A 293 26.47 -12.88 -29.33
N ASP A 294 27.59 -12.16 -29.42
CA ASP A 294 27.67 -10.77 -28.96
C ASP A 294 26.90 -9.83 -29.88
N LEU A 295 26.92 -10.08 -31.19
CA LEU A 295 26.06 -9.38 -32.14
C LEU A 295 24.58 -9.61 -31.85
N ILE A 296 24.17 -10.83 -31.48
CA ILE A 296 22.77 -11.14 -31.14
C ILE A 296 22.36 -10.40 -29.85
N ILE A 297 23.15 -10.50 -28.78
CA ILE A 297 22.89 -9.82 -27.49
C ILE A 297 22.80 -8.30 -27.70
N THR A 298 23.74 -7.72 -28.43
CA THR A 298 23.78 -6.27 -28.69
C THR A 298 22.53 -5.79 -29.43
N ASN A 299 22.11 -6.51 -30.48
CA ASN A 299 20.88 -6.19 -31.20
C ASN A 299 19.63 -6.31 -30.32
N MET A 300 19.52 -7.38 -29.51
CA MET A 300 18.39 -7.59 -28.59
C MET A 300 18.28 -6.44 -27.58
N VAL A 301 19.40 -6.04 -26.97
CA VAL A 301 19.46 -4.97 -25.97
C VAL A 301 19.13 -3.60 -26.58
N LEU A 302 19.62 -3.31 -27.79
CA LEU A 302 19.29 -2.09 -28.54
C LEU A 302 17.80 -2.00 -28.91
N ILE A 303 17.24 -3.07 -29.49
CA ILE A 303 15.82 -3.14 -29.88
C ILE A 303 14.93 -3.00 -28.64
N PHE A 304 15.28 -3.69 -27.55
CA PHE A 304 14.54 -3.60 -26.29
C PHE A 304 14.55 -2.19 -25.71
N ALA A 305 15.70 -1.51 -25.69
CA ALA A 305 15.79 -0.13 -25.23
C ALA A 305 14.86 0.80 -26.02
N LEU A 306 14.80 0.66 -27.35
CA LEU A 306 13.91 1.45 -28.20
C LEU A 306 12.43 1.12 -27.94
N VAL A 307 12.06 -0.17 -27.86
CA VAL A 307 10.69 -0.61 -27.59
C VAL A 307 10.21 -0.06 -26.24
N LEU A 308 11.06 -0.11 -25.20
CA LEU A 308 10.74 0.49 -23.91
C LEU A 308 10.59 2.00 -23.99
N ASP A 309 11.53 2.71 -24.62
CA ASP A 309 11.47 4.17 -24.75
C ASP A 309 10.16 4.62 -25.43
N VAL A 310 9.75 3.95 -26.52
CA VAL A 310 8.50 4.22 -27.21
C VAL A 310 7.28 3.87 -26.35
N MET A 311 7.26 2.70 -25.70
CA MET A 311 6.17 2.30 -24.80
C MET A 311 5.98 3.31 -23.66
N TRP A 312 7.07 3.71 -23.01
CA TRP A 312 7.02 4.66 -21.89
C TRP A 312 6.68 6.09 -22.32
N LEU A 313 7.03 6.51 -23.54
CA LEU A 313 6.55 7.76 -24.14
C LEU A 313 5.04 7.69 -24.40
N VAL A 314 4.53 6.61 -24.99
CA VAL A 314 3.09 6.41 -25.23
C VAL A 314 2.31 6.43 -23.91
N MET A 315 2.81 5.77 -22.86
CA MET A 315 2.19 5.79 -21.53
C MET A 315 2.21 7.16 -20.87
N ALA A 316 3.32 7.89 -20.96
CA ALA A 316 3.40 9.26 -20.46
C ALA A 316 2.38 10.16 -21.19
N LEU A 317 2.34 10.09 -22.52
CA LEU A 317 1.40 10.85 -23.36
C LEU A 317 -0.06 10.45 -23.17
N ALA A 318 -0.37 9.21 -22.80
CA ALA A 318 -1.74 8.76 -22.52
C ALA A 318 -2.19 9.01 -21.07
N SER A 319 -1.30 9.54 -20.23
CA SER A 319 -1.54 9.72 -18.80
C SER A 319 -2.59 10.79 -18.51
N THR A 320 -3.36 10.59 -17.44
CA THR A 320 -4.32 11.63 -17.01
C THR A 320 -3.65 12.88 -16.44
N TRP A 321 -2.35 12.81 -16.12
CA TRP A 321 -1.53 13.99 -15.83
C TRP A 321 -1.34 14.87 -17.07
N THR A 322 -1.09 14.27 -18.23
CA THR A 322 -1.04 15.01 -19.52
C THR A 322 -2.42 15.57 -19.89
N TYR A 323 -3.51 14.82 -19.68
CA TYR A 323 -4.88 15.34 -19.83
C TYR A 323 -5.09 16.60 -18.98
N GLY A 324 -4.77 16.54 -17.68
CA GLY A 324 -4.92 17.66 -16.75
C GLY A 324 -4.13 18.90 -17.20
N PHE A 325 -2.88 18.70 -17.61
CA PHE A 325 -2.01 19.75 -18.17
C PHE A 325 -2.60 20.40 -19.43
N LEU A 326 -3.16 19.61 -20.34
CA LEU A 326 -3.84 20.12 -21.54
C LEU A 326 -5.10 20.92 -21.19
N THR A 327 -5.94 20.43 -20.28
CA THR A 327 -7.16 21.15 -19.84
C THR A 327 -6.87 22.45 -19.09
N ALA A 328 -5.76 22.54 -18.35
CA ALA A 328 -5.32 23.78 -17.72
C ALA A 328 -4.90 24.86 -18.72
N ARG A 329 -4.72 24.51 -20.01
CA ARG A 329 -4.32 25.41 -21.10
C ARG A 329 -5.39 25.50 -22.19
N SER A 330 -6.63 25.70 -21.75
CA SER A 330 -7.88 25.69 -22.52
C SER A 330 -7.91 26.62 -23.75
N GLY A 331 -7.12 27.71 -23.75
CA GLY A 331 -7.03 28.65 -24.87
C GLY A 331 -6.15 28.23 -26.06
N THR A 332 -5.74 26.95 -26.16
CA THR A 332 -4.87 26.47 -27.26
C THR A 332 -5.65 25.67 -28.30
N TRP A 333 -5.25 25.75 -29.57
CA TRP A 333 -5.82 24.92 -30.65
C TRP A 333 -5.70 23.40 -30.37
N LEU A 334 -4.62 22.99 -29.68
CA LEU A 334 -4.46 21.62 -29.18
C LEU A 334 -5.64 21.20 -28.29
N HIS A 335 -6.10 22.07 -27.39
CA HIS A 335 -7.21 21.76 -26.48
C HIS A 335 -8.46 21.35 -27.24
N HIS A 336 -8.91 22.18 -28.19
CA HIS A 336 -10.11 21.89 -28.97
C HIS A 336 -9.95 20.64 -29.85
N LYS A 337 -8.81 20.49 -30.55
CA LYS A 337 -8.62 19.37 -31.49
C LYS A 337 -8.37 18.01 -30.81
N ILE A 338 -7.74 17.98 -29.64
CA ILE A 338 -7.38 16.73 -28.94
C ILE A 338 -8.48 16.26 -27.98
N LEU A 339 -9.12 17.19 -27.27
CA LEU A 339 -10.07 16.86 -26.20
C LEU A 339 -11.52 16.84 -26.69
N CYS A 340 -11.95 17.84 -27.45
CA CYS A 340 -13.36 17.92 -27.91
C CYS A 340 -13.70 16.93 -29.03
N SER A 341 -12.70 16.39 -29.73
CA SER A 341 -12.89 15.38 -30.79
C SER A 341 -13.04 13.94 -30.29
N GLY A 342 -12.87 13.70 -28.99
CA GLY A 342 -12.78 12.34 -28.42
C GLY A 342 -11.52 11.56 -28.79
N TRP A 343 -10.63 12.11 -29.64
CA TRP A 343 -9.39 11.45 -30.07
C TRP A 343 -8.50 11.04 -28.91
N TRP A 344 -8.43 11.86 -27.85
CA TRP A 344 -7.73 11.50 -26.62
C TRP A 344 -8.21 10.18 -26.00
N CYS A 345 -9.53 9.95 -25.93
CA CYS A 345 -10.09 8.73 -25.36
C CYS A 345 -9.76 7.50 -26.21
N CYS A 346 -9.73 7.65 -27.54
CA CYS A 346 -9.27 6.61 -28.47
C CYS A 346 -7.77 6.31 -28.29
N PHE A 347 -6.92 7.35 -28.25
CA PHE A 347 -5.48 7.21 -28.02
C PHE A 347 -5.17 6.56 -26.66
N ARG A 348 -5.88 6.97 -25.60
CA ARG A 348 -5.75 6.37 -24.27
C ARG A 348 -6.17 4.90 -24.26
N ARG A 349 -7.27 4.53 -24.92
CA ARG A 349 -7.67 3.11 -25.06
C ARG A 349 -6.58 2.31 -25.77
N PHE A 350 -6.03 2.83 -26.87
CA PHE A 350 -4.91 2.19 -27.58
C PHE A 350 -3.65 2.05 -26.71
N ALA A 351 -3.26 3.08 -25.97
CA ALA A 351 -2.15 2.99 -25.02
C ALA A 351 -2.41 1.94 -23.92
N MET A 352 -3.64 1.86 -23.40
CA MET A 352 -4.02 0.82 -22.43
C MET A 352 -4.06 -0.58 -23.05
N CYS A 353 -4.24 -0.73 -24.37
CA CYS A 353 -4.04 -2.00 -25.09
C CYS A 353 -2.57 -2.43 -25.15
N LEU A 354 -1.64 -1.48 -25.13
CA LEU A 354 -0.20 -1.73 -25.07
C LEU A 354 0.34 -1.88 -23.63
N HIS A 355 -0.53 -1.88 -22.61
CA HIS A 355 -0.09 -1.89 -21.20
C HIS A 355 0.39 -3.28 -20.77
N PRO A 356 1.56 -3.39 -20.10
CA PRO A 356 2.06 -4.67 -19.59
C PRO A 356 1.04 -5.49 -18.77
N CYS A 357 0.16 -4.87 -17.98
CA CYS A 357 -0.90 -5.58 -17.25
C CYS A 357 -1.95 -6.29 -18.14
N GLN A 358 -2.02 -6.03 -19.45
CA GLN A 358 -2.81 -6.85 -20.39
C GLN A 358 -2.27 -8.29 -20.48
N LEU A 359 -0.95 -8.48 -20.41
CA LEU A 359 -0.30 -9.80 -20.36
C LEU A 359 -0.67 -10.60 -19.11
N VAL A 360 -1.19 -9.92 -18.07
CA VAL A 360 -1.67 -10.54 -16.81
C VAL A 360 -3.20 -10.68 -16.80
N GLY A 361 -3.89 -10.38 -17.91
CA GLY A 361 -5.31 -10.65 -18.11
C GLY A 361 -6.25 -9.83 -17.22
N LYS A 362 -5.96 -8.53 -17.03
CA LYS A 362 -6.80 -7.62 -16.23
C LYS A 362 -7.47 -6.53 -17.06
N ASP A 363 -8.71 -6.19 -16.69
CA ASP A 363 -9.47 -5.15 -17.35
C ASP A 363 -8.84 -3.75 -17.16
N PRO A 364 -8.61 -3.00 -18.26
CA PRO A 364 -7.98 -1.67 -18.21
C PRO A 364 -8.88 -0.58 -17.59
N SER A 365 -10.14 -0.89 -17.25
CA SER A 365 -11.03 0.00 -16.49
C SER A 365 -10.72 -0.02 -14.99
N ASN A 366 -10.53 -1.20 -14.41
CA ASN A 366 -10.46 -1.39 -12.95
C ASN A 366 -9.02 -1.47 -12.42
N TYR A 367 -8.00 -1.30 -13.26
CA TYR A 367 -6.57 -1.28 -12.92
C TYR A 367 -6.13 -0.20 -11.88
N ARG A 368 -7.01 0.70 -11.47
CA ARG A 368 -6.78 1.67 -10.39
C ARG A 368 -7.62 1.44 -9.15
N MET A 369 -8.53 0.49 -9.18
CA MET A 369 -9.40 0.17 -8.04
C MET A 369 -8.72 -0.80 -7.08
N TRP A 370 -9.22 -0.82 -5.84
CA TRP A 370 -8.87 -1.88 -4.90
C TRP A 370 -9.51 -3.18 -5.38
N SER A 371 -8.85 -4.32 -5.14
CA SER A 371 -9.33 -5.63 -5.57
C SER A 371 -10.46 -6.21 -4.70
N ASP A 372 -10.96 -5.43 -3.73
CA ASP A 372 -11.93 -5.86 -2.71
C ASP A 372 -11.50 -7.13 -1.96
N ILE A 373 -10.19 -7.28 -1.73
CA ILE A 373 -9.61 -8.42 -1.02
C ILE A 373 -9.35 -8.03 0.43
N VAL A 374 -9.93 -8.77 1.36
CA VAL A 374 -9.76 -8.63 2.81
C VAL A 374 -9.24 -9.94 3.41
N GLY A 375 -8.38 -9.83 4.41
CA GLY A 375 -8.01 -10.98 5.23
C GLY A 375 -9.18 -11.43 6.11
N ARG A 376 -9.37 -12.74 6.25
CA ARG A 376 -10.33 -13.34 7.17
C ARG A 376 -9.61 -14.39 8.01
N PHE A 377 -9.60 -14.20 9.31
CA PHE A 377 -9.06 -15.14 10.27
C PHE A 377 -10.10 -15.42 11.36
N ASN A 378 -10.59 -16.66 11.41
CA ASN A 378 -11.49 -17.13 12.47
C ASN A 378 -10.71 -17.96 13.48
N MET A 379 -10.58 -17.48 14.72
CA MET A 379 -9.74 -18.14 15.72
C MET A 379 -10.28 -19.52 16.12
N LEU A 380 -11.60 -19.68 16.28
CA LEU A 380 -12.21 -20.96 16.64
C LEU A 380 -12.02 -21.99 15.51
N GLU A 381 -12.14 -21.56 14.25
CA GLU A 381 -11.88 -22.42 13.09
C GLU A 381 -10.42 -22.87 13.04
N GLU A 382 -9.46 -21.97 13.21
CA GLU A 382 -8.03 -22.30 13.19
C GLU A 382 -7.58 -23.14 14.41
N CYS A 383 -8.27 -23.03 15.55
CA CYS A 383 -8.03 -23.88 16.72
C CYS A 383 -8.57 -25.31 16.53
N THR A 384 -9.73 -25.48 15.90
CA THR A 384 -10.36 -26.79 15.61
C THR A 384 -9.83 -27.48 14.34
N ARG A 385 -8.99 -26.77 13.56
CA ARG A 385 -8.38 -27.28 12.33
C ARG A 385 -7.11 -28.11 12.60
N THR A 386 -7.04 -29.27 11.97
CA THR A 386 -5.82 -30.08 11.87
C THR A 386 -4.87 -29.49 10.82
N PRO A 387 -3.56 -29.29 11.11
CA PRO A 387 -2.62 -28.73 10.14
C PRO A 387 -2.42 -29.66 8.94
N GLY A 388 -2.35 -29.07 7.74
CA GLY A 388 -2.25 -29.82 6.48
C GLY A 388 -0.82 -30.34 6.21
N LEU A 389 -0.68 -31.30 5.28
CA LEU A 389 0.63 -31.85 4.90
C LEU A 389 1.62 -30.75 4.48
N ILE A 390 1.19 -29.85 3.59
CA ILE A 390 1.98 -28.71 3.09
C ILE A 390 2.43 -27.81 4.25
N GLU A 391 1.55 -27.56 5.22
CA GLU A 391 1.82 -26.68 6.36
C GLU A 391 2.85 -27.29 7.33
N ARG A 392 2.82 -28.61 7.53
CA ARG A 392 3.82 -29.35 8.30
C ARG A 392 5.18 -29.38 7.59
N LEU A 393 5.18 -29.55 6.26
CA LEU A 393 6.40 -29.51 5.43
C LEU A 393 7.01 -28.10 5.40
N CYS A 394 6.20 -27.06 5.18
CA CYS A 394 6.64 -25.67 5.20
C CYS A 394 7.15 -25.24 6.59
N GLY A 395 6.52 -25.68 7.69
CA GLY A 395 7.00 -25.41 9.05
C GLY A 395 8.38 -26.02 9.32
N GLY A 396 8.57 -27.29 8.96
CA GLY A 396 9.87 -27.97 9.08
C GLY A 396 10.95 -27.31 8.22
N LEU A 397 10.68 -27.10 6.93
CA LEU A 397 11.64 -26.51 5.99
C LEU A 397 11.96 -25.03 6.30
N ALA A 398 10.98 -24.23 6.74
CA ALA A 398 11.20 -22.83 7.10
C ALA A 398 12.13 -22.68 8.31
N THR A 399 12.03 -23.60 9.27
CA THR A 399 12.88 -23.62 10.47
C THR A 399 14.33 -24.00 10.12
N VAL A 400 14.51 -24.91 9.16
CA VAL A 400 15.84 -25.37 8.69
C VAL A 400 16.51 -24.36 7.74
N LEU A 401 15.74 -23.68 6.89
CA LEU A 401 16.26 -22.78 5.85
C LEU A 401 16.26 -21.29 6.23
N GLY A 402 15.81 -20.94 7.43
CA GLY A 402 15.64 -19.53 7.85
C GLY A 402 14.54 -18.77 7.11
N LEU A 403 13.65 -19.47 6.40
CA LEU A 403 12.58 -18.90 5.56
C LEU A 403 11.28 -18.63 6.35
N ALA A 404 11.40 -18.15 7.59
CA ALA A 404 10.25 -17.83 8.44
C ALA A 404 9.30 -16.81 7.79
N ASP A 405 9.86 -15.85 7.04
CA ASP A 405 9.10 -14.81 6.31
C ASP A 405 8.21 -15.42 5.21
N VAL A 406 8.71 -16.42 4.47
CA VAL A 406 7.94 -17.14 3.42
C VAL A 406 6.76 -17.92 4.03
N SER A 407 6.97 -18.54 5.20
CA SER A 407 5.89 -19.23 5.93
C SER A 407 4.79 -18.25 6.39
N ASN A 408 5.19 -17.05 6.83
CA ASN A 408 4.23 -16.02 7.25
C ASN A 408 3.45 -15.44 6.05
N GLU A 409 4.10 -15.20 4.92
CA GLU A 409 3.43 -14.79 3.67
C GLU A 409 2.41 -15.83 3.19
N TYR A 410 2.72 -17.12 3.28
CA TYR A 410 1.77 -18.19 2.96
C TYR A 410 0.55 -18.17 3.89
N ARG A 411 0.74 -17.96 5.21
CA ARG A 411 -0.36 -17.81 6.18
C ARG A 411 -1.23 -16.58 5.88
N ILE A 412 -0.62 -15.44 5.55
CA ILE A 412 -1.32 -14.23 5.10
C ILE A 412 -2.18 -14.55 3.88
N TRP A 413 -1.57 -15.15 2.85
CA TRP A 413 -2.26 -15.47 1.59
C TRP A 413 -3.47 -16.39 1.79
N LYS A 414 -3.32 -17.48 2.55
CA LYS A 414 -4.39 -18.44 2.86
C LYS A 414 -5.63 -17.78 3.47
N CYS A 415 -5.45 -16.68 4.20
CA CYS A 415 -6.52 -15.91 4.82
C CYS A 415 -7.12 -14.83 3.91
N LEU A 416 -6.57 -14.54 2.72
CA LEU A 416 -7.12 -13.53 1.82
C LEU A 416 -8.39 -14.04 1.11
N SER A 417 -9.42 -13.21 1.06
CA SER A 417 -10.73 -13.53 0.48
C SER A 417 -11.38 -12.29 -0.13
N GLN A 418 -12.34 -12.46 -1.04
CA GLN A 418 -13.11 -11.33 -1.55
C GLN A 418 -14.17 -10.85 -0.55
N LEU A 419 -14.22 -9.54 -0.36
CA LEU A 419 -15.24 -8.82 0.39
C LEU A 419 -16.57 -8.88 -0.38
N PRO A 420 -17.65 -9.46 0.18
CA PRO A 420 -18.94 -9.51 -0.50
C PRO A 420 -19.47 -8.09 -0.77
N PRO A 421 -20.04 -7.80 -1.95
CA PRO A 421 -20.49 -6.45 -2.32
C PRO A 421 -21.59 -5.93 -1.37
N ASP A 422 -22.50 -6.80 -0.91
CA ASP A 422 -23.51 -6.45 0.11
C ASP A 422 -22.88 -5.98 1.44
N VAL A 423 -21.74 -6.56 1.82
CA VAL A 423 -21.03 -6.22 3.05
C VAL A 423 -20.26 -4.91 2.85
N LYS A 424 -19.64 -4.70 1.69
CA LYS A 424 -19.00 -3.43 1.32
C LYS A 424 -20.02 -2.28 1.37
N GLU A 425 -21.19 -2.47 0.77
CA GLU A 425 -22.33 -1.54 0.82
C GLU A 425 -22.71 -1.20 2.26
N LEU A 426 -23.07 -2.21 3.06
CA LEU A 426 -23.52 -2.05 4.45
C LEU A 426 -22.49 -1.31 5.32
N VAL A 427 -21.20 -1.65 5.18
CA VAL A 427 -20.11 -1.05 5.96
C VAL A 427 -19.88 0.41 5.58
N PHE A 428 -19.78 0.74 4.29
CA PHE A 428 -19.53 2.13 3.87
C PHE A 428 -20.74 3.05 4.07
N GLU A 429 -21.97 2.53 3.95
CA GLU A 429 -23.18 3.28 4.34
C GLU A 429 -23.22 3.54 5.84
N ARG A 430 -22.92 2.54 6.68
CA ARG A 430 -22.88 2.72 8.14
C ARG A 430 -21.78 3.69 8.55
N ILE A 431 -20.59 3.60 7.97
CA ILE A 431 -19.52 4.58 8.17
C ILE A 431 -20.01 6.00 7.81
N LYS A 432 -20.65 6.18 6.65
CA LYS A 432 -21.17 7.50 6.24
C LYS A 432 -22.19 8.04 7.25
N GLN A 433 -23.11 7.21 7.71
CA GLN A 433 -24.10 7.55 8.76
C GLN A 433 -23.43 7.95 10.09
N ARG A 434 -22.34 7.28 10.48
CA ARG A 434 -21.61 7.56 11.74
C ARG A 434 -20.81 8.88 11.68
N LEU A 435 -20.30 9.24 10.51
CA LEU A 435 -19.48 10.44 10.30
C LEU A 435 -20.31 11.71 9.94
N SER A 436 -21.57 11.55 9.49
CA SER A 436 -22.44 12.67 9.08
C SER A 436 -23.88 12.62 9.60
N GLY A 437 -24.16 11.75 10.57
CA GLY A 437 -25.47 11.63 11.20
C GLY A 437 -25.85 12.83 12.07
N THR A 438 -27.03 12.75 12.71
CA THR A 438 -27.58 13.80 13.58
C THR A 438 -26.66 14.18 14.75
N ASN A 439 -25.97 13.20 15.33
CA ASN A 439 -24.84 13.39 16.24
C ASN A 439 -23.61 12.69 15.64
N PRO A 440 -22.81 13.38 14.80
CA PRO A 440 -21.62 12.81 14.19
C PRO A 440 -20.52 12.64 15.24
N TYR A 441 -19.69 11.61 15.11
CA TYR A 441 -18.60 11.41 16.06
C TYR A 441 -17.55 12.53 16.01
N SER A 442 -17.11 13.00 17.16
CA SER A 442 -15.92 13.85 17.26
C SER A 442 -14.67 13.03 16.96
N MET A 443 -13.62 13.70 16.47
CA MET A 443 -12.28 13.12 16.36
C MET A 443 -11.73 12.65 17.72
N LYS A 444 -12.22 13.21 18.84
CA LYS A 444 -11.90 12.72 20.19
C LYS A 444 -12.54 11.36 20.46
N ASP A 445 -13.83 11.22 20.20
CA ASP A 445 -14.61 10.00 20.43
C ASP A 445 -14.04 8.84 19.61
N LEU A 446 -13.82 9.08 18.32
CA LEU A 446 -13.19 8.13 17.38
C LEU A 446 -11.76 7.68 17.76
N ARG A 447 -11.08 8.43 18.63
CA ARG A 447 -9.72 8.12 19.12
C ARG A 447 -9.71 7.52 20.53
N ALA A 448 -10.86 7.36 21.18
CA ALA A 448 -10.97 6.91 22.57
C ALA A 448 -12.04 5.84 22.82
N LEU A 449 -13.05 5.71 21.95
CA LEU A 449 -14.25 4.90 22.16
C LEU A 449 -14.40 3.86 21.04
N TRP A 450 -13.72 2.71 21.15
CA TRP A 450 -13.73 1.63 20.16
C TRP A 450 -14.99 0.72 20.24
N GLY A 451 -16.18 1.34 20.19
CA GLY A 451 -17.49 0.68 20.30
C GLY A 451 -18.28 1.03 21.56
N LYS A 452 -17.65 1.73 22.52
CA LYS A 452 -18.31 2.25 23.73
C LYS A 452 -19.48 3.17 23.39
N GLU A 453 -19.38 3.92 22.29
CA GLU A 453 -20.41 4.87 21.89
C GLU A 453 -21.57 4.23 21.10
N ALA A 454 -21.32 3.20 20.29
CA ALA A 454 -22.39 2.32 19.78
C ALA A 454 -23.23 1.75 20.94
N VAL A 455 -22.56 1.28 21.98
CA VAL A 455 -23.15 0.73 23.20
C VAL A 455 -23.95 1.77 24.00
N ASN A 456 -23.40 2.97 24.24
CA ASN A 456 -24.09 4.04 24.96
C ASN A 456 -25.49 4.35 24.37
N ARG A 457 -25.62 4.28 23.04
CA ARG A 457 -26.89 4.53 22.32
C ARG A 457 -27.93 3.44 22.57
N CYS A 458 -27.48 2.22 22.88
CA CYS A 458 -28.30 1.05 23.17
C CYS A 458 -28.35 0.71 24.67
N ASN A 459 -27.81 1.55 25.56
CA ASN A 459 -27.61 1.24 26.98
C ASN A 459 -28.90 0.74 27.70
N LYS A 460 -30.07 1.26 27.31
CA LYS A 460 -31.40 0.83 27.81
C LYS A 460 -31.74 -0.65 27.54
N MET A 461 -30.99 -1.36 26.69
CA MET A 461 -31.13 -2.81 26.49
C MET A 461 -30.47 -3.62 27.61
N PHE A 462 -29.55 -3.01 28.35
CA PHE A 462 -28.75 -3.63 29.41
C PHE A 462 -29.10 -3.10 30.80
N ASP A 463 -30.26 -2.44 30.97
CA ASP A 463 -30.71 -1.89 32.26
C ASP A 463 -30.69 -2.97 33.36
N GLY A 464 -29.74 -2.85 34.30
CA GLY A 464 -29.51 -3.79 35.41
C GLY A 464 -28.26 -4.69 35.28
N LEU A 465 -27.56 -4.67 34.14
CA LEU A 465 -26.33 -5.42 33.90
C LEU A 465 -25.10 -4.50 33.86
N MET A 466 -23.98 -4.93 34.44
CA MET A 466 -22.67 -4.24 34.35
C MET A 466 -22.00 -4.50 32.99
N LEU A 467 -22.72 -4.23 31.89
CA LEU A 467 -22.35 -4.64 30.54
C LEU A 467 -22.51 -3.51 29.52
N PRO A 468 -21.83 -3.64 28.37
CA PRO A 468 -20.83 -4.65 28.01
C PRO A 468 -19.42 -4.33 28.52
N TYR A 469 -18.68 -5.38 28.85
CA TYR A 469 -17.25 -5.29 29.14
C TYR A 469 -16.46 -4.91 27.88
N PHE A 470 -15.41 -4.11 28.08
CA PHE A 470 -14.41 -3.80 27.06
C PHE A 470 -13.03 -4.19 27.61
N GLY A 471 -12.18 -4.72 26.74
CA GLY A 471 -10.77 -4.97 27.07
C GLY A 471 -10.03 -3.68 27.46
N ASN A 472 -8.98 -3.83 28.26
CA ASN A 472 -8.12 -2.72 28.68
C ASN A 472 -7.34 -2.17 27.48
N GLU A 473 -6.87 -3.07 26.61
CA GLU A 473 -6.21 -2.75 25.35
C GLU A 473 -7.11 -3.04 24.14
N PHE A 474 -6.93 -2.29 23.05
CA PHE A 474 -7.75 -2.44 21.85
C PHE A 474 -7.66 -3.84 21.21
N GLN A 475 -6.50 -4.50 21.31
CA GLN A 475 -6.30 -5.85 20.75
C GLN A 475 -6.93 -6.95 21.63
N GLU A 476 -6.84 -6.79 22.96
CA GLU A 476 -7.55 -7.64 23.92
C GLU A 476 -9.06 -7.55 23.68
N ASP A 477 -9.56 -6.34 23.42
CA ASP A 477 -10.97 -6.10 23.13
C ASP A 477 -11.41 -6.67 21.77
N ILE A 478 -10.59 -6.63 20.73
CA ILE A 478 -10.85 -7.37 19.47
C ILE A 478 -10.98 -8.87 19.75
N LEU A 479 -10.07 -9.44 20.54
CA LEU A 479 -10.05 -10.87 20.86
C LEU A 479 -11.29 -11.28 21.68
N LEU A 480 -11.63 -10.50 22.72
CA LEU A 480 -12.83 -10.66 23.54
C LEU A 480 -14.09 -10.65 22.67
N TRP A 481 -14.28 -9.60 21.86
CA TRP A 481 -15.46 -9.47 21.00
C TRP A 481 -15.48 -10.52 19.86
N HIS A 482 -14.34 -10.95 19.33
CA HIS A 482 -14.28 -12.00 18.31
C HIS A 482 -14.79 -13.34 18.85
N ILE A 483 -14.32 -13.75 20.03
CA ILE A 483 -14.81 -14.97 20.70
C ILE A 483 -16.29 -14.81 21.10
N SER A 484 -16.66 -13.66 21.68
CA SER A 484 -18.04 -13.39 22.13
C SER A 484 -19.04 -13.44 20.98
N THR A 485 -18.72 -12.84 19.84
CA THR A 485 -19.61 -12.82 18.67
C THR A 485 -19.66 -14.16 17.95
N ALA A 486 -18.55 -14.92 17.95
CA ALA A 486 -18.58 -16.32 17.51
C ALA A 486 -19.49 -17.18 18.39
N ILE A 487 -19.43 -17.05 19.72
CA ILE A 487 -20.34 -17.76 20.64
C ILE A 487 -21.79 -17.30 20.41
N TYR A 488 -22.05 -15.99 20.38
CA TYR A 488 -23.40 -15.44 20.18
C TYR A 488 -24.08 -15.94 18.89
N LEU A 489 -23.36 -15.94 17.76
CA LEU A 489 -23.90 -16.32 16.45
C LEU A 489 -24.03 -17.84 16.22
N TRP A 490 -23.26 -18.65 16.95
CA TRP A 490 -23.13 -20.09 16.70
C TRP A 490 -23.57 -20.98 17.87
N SER A 491 -23.93 -20.44 19.05
CA SER A 491 -24.52 -21.21 20.15
C SER A 491 -26.02 -20.98 20.32
N GLY A 492 -26.72 -22.04 20.76
CA GLY A 492 -28.16 -21.99 21.06
C GLY A 492 -29.05 -21.72 19.85
N ASN A 493 -30.27 -21.22 20.10
CA ASN A 493 -31.29 -21.04 19.07
C ASN A 493 -31.12 -19.75 18.25
N GLN A 494 -30.02 -19.00 18.38
CA GLN A 494 -29.88 -17.67 17.78
C GLN A 494 -29.99 -17.68 16.25
N GLN A 495 -29.41 -18.68 15.56
CA GLN A 495 -29.58 -18.80 14.11
C GLN A 495 -31.03 -19.05 13.68
N GLN A 496 -31.82 -19.73 14.50
CA GLN A 496 -33.25 -19.96 14.24
C GLN A 496 -34.05 -18.68 14.48
N LEU A 497 -33.76 -17.96 15.59
CA LEU A 497 -34.38 -16.67 15.90
C LEU A 497 -34.13 -15.64 14.79
N ILE A 498 -32.88 -15.49 14.35
CA ILE A 498 -32.49 -14.57 13.27
C ILE A 498 -33.25 -14.90 11.97
N ARG A 499 -33.32 -16.18 11.58
CA ARG A 499 -34.05 -16.65 10.38
C ARG A 499 -35.57 -16.56 10.50
N GLY A 500 -36.12 -16.65 11.71
CA GLY A 500 -37.56 -16.58 11.98
C GLY A 500 -38.14 -15.17 11.98
N THR A 501 -37.32 -14.12 11.91
CA THR A 501 -37.83 -12.74 11.86
C THR A 501 -38.37 -12.34 10.49
N ASN A 502 -39.42 -11.52 10.45
CA ASN A 502 -39.97 -10.95 9.21
C ASN A 502 -38.94 -10.09 8.41
N ALA A 503 -37.80 -9.75 9.02
CA ALA A 503 -36.70 -9.01 8.42
C ALA A 503 -35.44 -9.88 8.18
N ALA A 504 -35.59 -11.20 8.10
CA ALA A 504 -34.49 -12.18 8.03
C ALA A 504 -33.44 -11.87 6.94
N THR A 505 -33.84 -11.32 5.79
CA THR A 505 -32.92 -10.96 4.69
C THR A 505 -31.95 -9.84 5.09
N THR A 506 -32.45 -8.78 5.73
CA THR A 506 -31.63 -7.67 6.23
C THR A 506 -30.76 -8.09 7.42
N GLN A 507 -31.32 -8.92 8.31
CA GLN A 507 -30.58 -9.49 9.45
C GLN A 507 -29.42 -10.37 8.99
N LEU A 508 -29.63 -11.25 8.00
CA LEU A 508 -28.60 -12.12 7.46
C LEU A 508 -27.46 -11.34 6.80
N LYS A 509 -27.74 -10.17 6.19
CA LYS A 509 -26.70 -9.24 5.72
C LYS A 509 -25.85 -8.69 6.87
N HIS A 510 -26.46 -8.31 7.99
CA HIS A 510 -25.74 -7.84 9.18
C HIS A 510 -24.88 -8.94 9.81
N VAL A 511 -25.42 -10.16 9.99
CA VAL A 511 -24.65 -11.32 10.47
C VAL A 511 -23.41 -11.58 9.60
N LYS A 512 -23.58 -11.62 8.28
CA LYS A 512 -22.48 -11.81 7.33
C LYS A 512 -21.45 -10.67 7.39
N ALA A 513 -21.88 -9.43 7.65
CA ALA A 513 -20.98 -8.29 7.83
C ALA A 513 -20.22 -8.35 9.16
N ILE A 514 -20.88 -8.74 10.25
CA ILE A 514 -20.27 -8.98 11.57
C ILE A 514 -19.17 -10.03 11.47
N GLU A 515 -19.46 -11.19 10.84
CA GLU A 515 -18.47 -12.24 10.63
C GLU A 515 -17.24 -11.73 9.86
N VAL A 516 -17.46 -11.04 8.74
CA VAL A 516 -16.37 -10.52 7.92
C VAL A 516 -15.55 -9.45 8.65
N LEU A 517 -16.18 -8.50 9.37
CA LEU A 517 -15.46 -7.47 10.13
C LEU A 517 -14.69 -8.04 11.32
N SER A 518 -15.30 -8.99 12.04
CA SER A 518 -14.70 -9.68 13.18
C SER A 518 -13.47 -10.48 12.74
N GLU A 519 -13.60 -11.28 11.69
CA GLU A 519 -12.49 -12.06 11.12
C GLU A 519 -11.43 -11.18 10.46
N TYR A 520 -11.79 -9.99 9.97
CA TYR A 520 -10.85 -9.01 9.41
C TYR A 520 -9.98 -8.34 10.49
N LEU A 521 -10.59 -7.86 11.57
CA LEU A 521 -9.83 -7.26 12.67
C LEU A 521 -8.98 -8.31 13.40
N MET A 522 -9.47 -9.54 13.55
CA MET A 522 -8.67 -10.66 14.07
C MET A 522 -7.50 -11.03 13.15
N PHE A 523 -7.68 -10.99 11.82
CA PHE A 523 -6.60 -11.15 10.84
C PHE A 523 -5.52 -10.09 11.02
N LEU A 524 -5.89 -8.83 11.24
CA LEU A 524 -4.93 -7.76 11.47
C LEU A 524 -4.15 -7.96 12.77
N VAL A 525 -4.80 -8.36 13.87
CA VAL A 525 -4.12 -8.63 15.15
C VAL A 525 -3.05 -9.72 15.01
N ILE A 526 -3.34 -10.83 14.32
CA ILE A 526 -2.43 -11.99 14.24
C ILE A 526 -1.39 -11.86 13.12
N LEU A 527 -1.80 -11.40 11.93
CA LEU A 527 -0.99 -11.50 10.71
C LEU A 527 -0.47 -10.14 10.21
N ARG A 528 -1.04 -9.01 10.66
CA ARG A 528 -0.54 -7.66 10.34
C ARG A 528 -0.59 -6.70 11.54
N PRO A 529 -0.03 -7.06 12.72
CA PRO A 529 -0.16 -6.26 13.94
C PRO A 529 0.40 -4.83 13.80
N HIS A 530 1.39 -4.63 12.92
CA HIS A 530 1.93 -3.31 12.59
C HIS A 530 0.89 -2.30 12.07
N MET A 531 -0.27 -2.76 11.59
CA MET A 531 -1.39 -1.91 11.15
C MET A 531 -2.24 -1.39 12.31
N LEU A 532 -2.03 -1.85 13.55
CA LEU A 532 -2.79 -1.44 14.74
C LEU A 532 -1.96 -0.45 15.60
N PRO A 533 -2.61 0.37 16.46
CA PRO A 533 -1.91 1.38 17.26
C PRO A 533 -0.86 0.86 18.23
N ASP A 534 -1.16 -0.24 18.90
CA ASP A 534 -0.49 -0.67 20.12
C ASP A 534 0.36 -1.93 19.84
N PRO A 535 1.44 -2.20 20.59
CA PRO A 535 2.30 -3.36 20.35
C PRO A 535 1.49 -4.67 20.41
N ALA A 536 1.83 -5.62 19.54
CA ALA A 536 1.09 -6.86 19.42
C ALA A 536 1.07 -7.64 20.74
N LEU A 537 -0.11 -7.89 21.29
CA LEU A 537 -0.38 -8.90 22.32
C LEU A 537 -0.28 -10.34 21.72
N GLY A 538 0.76 -10.59 20.92
CA GLY A 538 1.00 -11.85 20.23
C GLY A 538 1.11 -13.03 21.19
N LYS A 539 1.74 -12.80 22.36
CA LYS A 539 1.80 -13.78 23.45
C LYS A 539 0.41 -14.12 24.02
N LEU A 540 -0.47 -13.13 24.19
CA LEU A 540 -1.85 -13.37 24.63
C LEU A 540 -2.61 -14.18 23.57
N CYS A 541 -2.54 -13.76 22.30
CA CYS A 541 -3.18 -14.47 21.19
C CYS A 541 -2.72 -15.93 21.09
N GLU A 542 -1.42 -16.20 21.22
CA GLU A 542 -0.86 -17.55 21.20
C GLU A 542 -1.35 -18.39 22.39
N VAL A 543 -1.38 -17.82 23.59
CA VAL A 543 -1.85 -18.52 24.80
C VAL A 543 -3.36 -18.75 24.77
N THR A 544 -4.17 -17.79 24.30
CA THR A 544 -5.62 -17.97 24.10
C THR A 544 -5.89 -19.03 23.03
N MET A 545 -5.16 -19.04 21.91
CA MET A 545 -5.26 -20.13 20.92
C MET A 545 -4.88 -21.48 21.52
N LYS A 546 -3.86 -21.56 22.38
CA LYS A 546 -3.50 -22.80 23.08
C LYS A 546 -4.64 -23.27 23.99
N ALA A 547 -5.18 -22.40 24.83
CA ALA A 547 -6.31 -22.73 25.71
C ALA A 547 -7.54 -23.20 24.90
N LEU A 548 -7.89 -22.54 23.80
CA LEU A 548 -8.98 -22.97 22.90
C LEU A 548 -8.71 -24.33 22.23
N ARG A 549 -7.44 -24.64 21.90
CA ARG A 549 -7.06 -25.98 21.39
C ARG A 549 -7.19 -27.04 22.46
N ASP A 550 -6.75 -26.76 23.69
CA ASP A 550 -6.85 -27.70 24.82
C ASP A 550 -8.33 -28.03 25.12
N GLU A 551 -9.19 -27.02 25.17
CA GLU A 551 -10.65 -27.20 25.32
C GLU A 551 -11.29 -27.98 24.15
N SER A 552 -10.78 -27.84 22.92
CA SER A 552 -11.23 -28.60 21.75
C SER A 552 -10.69 -30.04 21.68
N ILE A 553 -9.52 -30.33 22.27
CA ILE A 553 -8.89 -31.66 22.24
C ILE A 553 -9.56 -32.62 23.22
N ASN A 554 -10.07 -32.09 24.34
CA ASN A 554 -10.73 -32.85 25.41
C ASN A 554 -12.08 -33.47 25.03
N ASP A 555 -12.60 -33.21 23.82
CA ASP A 555 -13.95 -33.61 23.36
C ASP A 555 -13.91 -34.39 22.02
N LYS A 556 -12.91 -35.26 21.86
CA LYS A 556 -12.71 -36.10 20.66
C LYS A 556 -13.66 -37.31 20.59
N GLU A 557 -14.96 -37.05 20.57
CA GLU A 557 -15.93 -37.97 19.98
C GLU A 557 -16.61 -37.34 18.75
N ASN A 558 -16.58 -38.12 17.66
CA ASN A 558 -17.07 -37.84 16.31
C ASN A 558 -16.36 -36.73 15.51
N ASN A 559 -16.31 -36.92 14.18
CA ASN A 559 -15.53 -36.11 13.24
C ASN A 559 -16.44 -35.36 12.24
N PRO A 560 -17.06 -34.24 12.64
CA PRO A 560 -17.87 -33.43 11.74
C PRO A 560 -17.01 -32.46 10.90
N GLY A 561 -17.63 -31.87 9.87
CA GLY A 561 -17.00 -30.89 8.96
C GLY A 561 -16.65 -29.55 9.62
N CYS A 562 -15.88 -28.71 8.94
CA CYS A 562 -15.22 -27.53 9.54
C CYS A 562 -16.19 -26.53 10.21
N VAL A 563 -17.29 -26.18 9.55
CA VAL A 563 -18.33 -25.28 10.13
C VAL A 563 -18.93 -25.87 11.41
N ALA A 564 -19.23 -27.17 11.41
CA ALA A 564 -19.76 -27.86 12.57
C ALA A 564 -18.74 -27.98 13.72
N ARG A 565 -17.42 -28.00 13.44
CA ARG A 565 -16.39 -28.00 14.50
C ARG A 565 -16.31 -26.67 15.25
N LYS A 566 -16.31 -25.53 14.53
CA LYS A 566 -16.30 -24.21 15.20
C LYS A 566 -17.61 -23.95 15.95
N GLN A 567 -18.74 -24.44 15.44
CA GLN A 567 -20.01 -24.46 16.16
C GLN A 567 -19.93 -25.32 17.44
N LYS A 568 -19.45 -26.56 17.36
CA LYS A 568 -19.26 -27.44 18.53
C LYS A 568 -18.39 -26.76 19.60
N LEU A 569 -17.28 -26.11 19.21
CA LEU A 569 -16.43 -25.37 20.14
C LEU A 569 -17.17 -24.18 20.80
N ALA A 570 -17.96 -23.41 20.05
CA ALA A 570 -18.78 -22.33 20.59
C ALA A 570 -19.84 -22.84 21.61
N GLU A 571 -20.47 -23.98 21.33
CA GLU A 571 -21.43 -24.64 22.23
C GLU A 571 -20.76 -25.20 23.50
N ILE A 572 -19.53 -25.73 23.39
CA ILE A 572 -18.73 -26.19 24.54
C ILE A 572 -18.36 -25.02 25.47
N LEU A 573 -17.91 -23.89 24.91
CA LEU A 573 -17.56 -22.71 25.69
C LEU A 573 -18.78 -22.13 26.41
N HIS A 574 -19.91 -22.02 25.71
CA HIS A 574 -21.18 -21.56 26.26
C HIS A 574 -21.69 -22.45 27.41
N SER A 575 -21.70 -23.77 27.21
CA SER A 575 -22.17 -24.72 28.24
C SER A 575 -21.23 -24.80 29.45
N LYS A 576 -19.90 -24.69 29.25
CA LYS A 576 -18.94 -24.65 30.35
C LYS A 576 -19.09 -23.40 31.21
N GLU A 577 -19.18 -22.21 30.61
CA GLU A 577 -19.39 -20.96 31.35
C GLU A 577 -20.73 -20.97 32.10
N LYS A 578 -21.82 -21.40 31.45
CA LYS A 578 -23.14 -21.54 32.10
C LYS A 578 -23.16 -22.53 33.28
N SER A 579 -22.20 -23.43 33.35
CA SER A 579 -22.01 -24.36 34.49
C SER A 579 -20.91 -23.94 35.46
N GLU A 580 -20.39 -22.71 35.33
CA GLU A 580 -19.28 -22.11 36.11
C GLU A 580 -17.94 -22.88 36.04
N LYS A 581 -17.84 -23.88 35.15
CA LYS A 581 -16.68 -24.79 35.02
C LYS A 581 -15.47 -24.18 34.32
N LEU A 582 -15.59 -22.96 33.76
CA LEU A 582 -14.46 -22.28 33.12
C LEU A 582 -13.55 -21.56 34.13
N MET A 583 -14.02 -21.39 35.37
CA MET A 583 -13.32 -20.69 36.44
C MET A 583 -12.08 -21.47 36.91
N ASN A 584 -10.90 -20.95 36.55
CA ASN A 584 -9.60 -21.34 37.08
C ASN A 584 -8.69 -20.10 37.11
N SER A 585 -7.72 -20.04 38.02
CA SER A 585 -6.93 -18.83 38.36
C SER A 585 -5.99 -18.29 37.27
N ASP A 586 -6.01 -18.86 36.07
CA ASP A 586 -5.19 -18.40 34.95
C ASP A 586 -5.83 -17.18 34.29
N ALA A 587 -5.14 -16.03 34.28
CA ALA A 587 -5.62 -14.79 33.65
C ALA A 587 -6.09 -14.97 32.19
N ASN A 588 -5.55 -15.95 31.46
CA ASN A 588 -5.93 -16.25 30.08
C ASN A 588 -7.25 -17.06 29.97
N ARG A 589 -7.60 -17.85 30.99
CA ARG A 589 -8.94 -18.47 31.10
C ARG A 589 -9.99 -17.42 31.46
N CYS A 590 -9.61 -16.38 32.20
CA CYS A 590 -10.46 -15.21 32.48
C CYS A 590 -10.97 -14.58 31.17
N LEU A 591 -10.11 -14.26 30.21
CA LEU A 591 -10.54 -13.65 28.93
C LEU A 591 -11.56 -14.50 28.16
N ILE A 592 -11.41 -15.83 28.14
CA ILE A 592 -12.37 -16.73 27.48
C ILE A 592 -13.70 -16.78 28.26
N SER A 593 -13.63 -16.75 29.59
CA SER A 593 -14.79 -16.68 30.49
C SER A 593 -15.55 -15.37 30.32
N ASP A 594 -14.85 -14.23 30.33
CA ASP A 594 -15.42 -12.90 30.11
C ASP A 594 -16.05 -12.77 28.71
N ALA A 595 -15.46 -13.38 27.68
CA ALA A 595 -16.06 -13.48 26.35
C ALA A 595 -17.33 -14.34 26.32
N ALA A 596 -17.34 -15.46 27.05
CA ALA A 596 -18.51 -16.32 27.17
C ALA A 596 -19.64 -15.65 27.95
N ARG A 597 -19.34 -14.91 29.03
CA ARG A 597 -20.32 -14.08 29.78
C ARG A 597 -20.91 -12.97 28.92
N LEU A 598 -20.07 -12.25 28.17
CA LEU A 598 -20.54 -11.22 27.23
C LEU A 598 -21.48 -11.84 26.18
N ALA A 599 -21.14 -13.00 25.63
CA ALA A 599 -22.02 -13.71 24.70
C ALA A 599 -23.34 -14.17 25.33
N ILE A 600 -23.32 -14.73 26.55
CA ILE A 600 -24.52 -15.17 27.28
C ILE A 600 -25.47 -13.99 27.51
N ALA A 601 -24.96 -12.87 28.03
CA ALA A 601 -25.80 -11.71 28.31
C ALA A 601 -26.37 -11.02 27.06
N LEU A 602 -25.65 -11.07 25.93
CA LEU A 602 -26.21 -10.67 24.62
C LEU A 602 -27.38 -11.58 24.18
N GLN A 603 -27.42 -12.84 24.65
CA GLN A 603 -28.53 -13.78 24.39
C GLN A 603 -29.69 -13.66 25.40
N GLU A 604 -29.48 -13.07 26.58
CA GLU A 604 -30.53 -12.85 27.60
C GLU A 604 -31.48 -11.69 27.23
N VAL A 605 -31.08 -10.84 26.28
CA VAL A 605 -31.95 -9.81 25.68
C VAL A 605 -33.18 -10.47 25.03
N LYS A 606 -34.35 -9.85 25.21
CA LYS A 606 -35.65 -10.40 24.78
C LYS A 606 -35.63 -10.79 23.30
N ALA A 607 -36.23 -11.94 22.96
CA ALA A 607 -36.29 -12.46 21.59
C ALA A 607 -36.84 -11.45 20.54
N ALA A 608 -37.73 -10.53 20.95
CA ALA A 608 -38.25 -9.46 20.10
C ALA A 608 -37.20 -8.39 19.71
N GLN A 609 -36.10 -8.29 20.44
CA GLN A 609 -35.01 -7.30 20.28
C GLN A 609 -33.75 -7.90 19.65
N VAL A 610 -33.76 -9.16 19.19
CA VAL A 610 -32.60 -9.82 18.54
C VAL A 610 -32.08 -8.99 17.36
N LYS A 611 -32.97 -8.30 16.63
CA LYS A 611 -32.59 -7.36 15.57
C LYS A 611 -31.66 -6.26 16.10
N ASP A 612 -32.02 -5.66 17.22
CA ASP A 612 -31.33 -4.50 17.77
C ASP A 612 -29.99 -4.91 18.40
N VAL A 613 -29.89 -6.14 18.93
CA VAL A 613 -28.63 -6.76 19.38
C VAL A 613 -27.68 -7.03 18.19
N VAL A 614 -28.18 -7.60 17.09
CA VAL A 614 -27.38 -7.82 15.87
C VAL A 614 -26.92 -6.48 15.28
N GLU A 615 -27.78 -5.46 15.26
CA GLU A 615 -27.44 -4.11 14.79
C GLU A 615 -26.39 -3.43 15.68
N LEU A 616 -26.50 -3.57 17.01
CA LEU A 616 -25.50 -3.11 17.99
C LEU A 616 -24.13 -3.79 17.77
N ILE A 617 -24.10 -5.12 17.63
CA ILE A 617 -22.85 -5.86 17.39
C ILE A 617 -22.18 -5.39 16.10
N PHE A 618 -22.96 -5.15 15.03
CA PHE A 618 -22.45 -4.59 13.79
C PHE A 618 -21.86 -3.18 13.98
N ASP A 619 -22.56 -2.30 14.70
CA ASP A 619 -22.06 -0.96 15.01
C ASP A 619 -20.75 -0.98 15.83
N VAL A 620 -20.65 -1.86 16.82
CA VAL A 620 -19.42 -2.03 17.61
C VAL A 620 -18.25 -2.43 16.72
N TRP A 621 -18.44 -3.32 15.74
CA TRP A 621 -17.37 -3.67 14.79
C TRP A 621 -17.03 -2.54 13.81
N VAL A 622 -18.00 -1.74 13.38
CA VAL A 622 -17.75 -0.54 12.56
C VAL A 622 -16.96 0.52 13.35
N ASP A 623 -17.30 0.75 14.62
CA ASP A 623 -16.55 1.64 15.52
C ASP A 623 -15.10 1.15 15.72
N LYS A 624 -14.88 -0.16 15.92
CA LYS A 624 -13.51 -0.74 16.01
C LYS A 624 -12.74 -0.59 14.70
N LEU A 625 -13.39 -0.76 13.54
CA LEU A 625 -12.76 -0.54 12.23
C LEU A 625 -12.36 0.93 12.02
N LEU A 626 -13.22 1.87 12.41
CA LEU A 626 -12.92 3.31 12.38
C LEU A 626 -11.76 3.65 13.31
N TYR A 627 -11.77 3.18 14.55
CA TYR A 627 -10.67 3.37 15.50
C TYR A 627 -9.34 2.83 14.94
N ALA A 628 -9.33 1.58 14.45
CA ALA A 628 -8.15 0.95 13.86
C ALA A 628 -7.64 1.75 12.65
N ALA A 629 -8.51 2.18 11.74
CA ALA A 629 -8.14 2.99 10.58
C ALA A 629 -7.52 4.32 11.00
N ILE A 630 -8.10 5.00 11.99
CA ILE A 630 -7.67 6.30 12.50
C ILE A 630 -6.32 6.23 13.21
N ARG A 631 -6.11 5.15 13.98
CA ARG A 631 -4.92 4.95 14.82
C ARG A 631 -3.76 4.20 14.14
N CYS A 632 -4.02 3.51 13.03
CA CYS A 632 -3.00 2.87 12.20
C CYS A 632 -1.88 3.86 11.81
N THR A 633 -0.61 3.48 11.99
CA THR A 633 0.51 4.40 11.69
C THR A 633 0.64 4.64 10.17
N ARG A 634 1.06 5.85 9.79
CA ARG A 634 1.22 6.23 8.38
C ARG A 634 2.27 5.38 7.66
N GLU A 635 3.37 5.03 8.33
CA GLU A 635 4.39 4.11 7.78
C GLU A 635 3.80 2.74 7.48
N SER A 636 2.93 2.22 8.34
CA SER A 636 2.26 0.94 8.13
C SER A 636 1.29 0.98 6.96
N ARG A 637 0.44 2.02 6.85
CA ARG A 637 -0.45 2.20 5.69
C ARG A 637 0.35 2.30 4.38
N ALA A 638 1.40 3.11 4.39
CA ALA A 638 2.29 3.28 3.26
C ALA A 638 2.95 1.94 2.86
N ARG A 639 3.49 1.18 3.84
CA ARG A 639 4.09 -0.15 3.61
C ARG A 639 3.07 -1.13 3.04
N GLN A 640 1.84 -1.12 3.55
CA GLN A 640 0.79 -2.05 3.13
C GLN A 640 0.30 -1.77 1.71
N LEU A 641 0.24 -0.51 1.26
CA LEU A 641 -0.07 -0.20 -0.15
C LEU A 641 0.92 -0.89 -1.12
N GLY A 642 2.16 -1.11 -0.68
CA GLY A 642 3.17 -1.90 -1.39
C GLY A 642 2.87 -3.39 -1.52
N ARG A 643 1.76 -3.87 -0.95
CA ARG A 643 1.26 -5.25 -1.00
C ARG A 643 -0.22 -5.28 -1.41
N GLY A 644 -0.71 -4.22 -2.05
CA GLY A 644 -2.09 -4.03 -2.47
C GLY A 644 -2.88 -3.08 -1.56
N GLY A 645 -3.99 -2.56 -2.08
CA GLY A 645 -4.94 -1.79 -1.28
C GLY A 645 -5.53 -2.61 -0.13
N GLU A 646 -5.95 -1.93 0.93
CA GLU A 646 -6.38 -2.55 2.19
C GLU A 646 -7.56 -1.79 2.79
N LEU A 647 -8.56 -2.50 3.34
CA LEU A 647 -9.82 -1.88 3.81
C LEU A 647 -9.57 -0.74 4.81
N ILE A 648 -8.69 -0.92 5.79
CA ILE A 648 -8.30 0.14 6.74
C ILE A 648 -7.79 1.42 6.04
N THR A 649 -7.03 1.28 4.96
CA THR A 649 -6.48 2.43 4.22
C THR A 649 -7.58 3.16 3.44
N ILE A 650 -8.54 2.42 2.86
CA ILE A 650 -9.72 2.99 2.19
C ILE A 650 -10.61 3.72 3.21
N VAL A 651 -10.91 3.08 4.36
CA VAL A 651 -11.70 3.69 5.44
C VAL A 651 -11.04 4.95 5.98
N TRP A 652 -9.72 4.95 6.18
CA TRP A 652 -8.99 6.15 6.61
C TRP A 652 -9.20 7.35 5.66
N ILE A 653 -9.09 7.13 4.34
CA ILE A 653 -9.26 8.22 3.36
C ILE A 653 -10.72 8.71 3.33
N VAL A 654 -11.71 7.85 3.56
CA VAL A 654 -13.12 8.27 3.77
C VAL A 654 -13.27 9.17 5.01
N VAL A 655 -12.61 8.84 6.13
CA VAL A 655 -12.62 9.68 7.35
C VAL A 655 -11.93 11.04 7.11
N GLU A 656 -10.87 11.06 6.30
CA GLU A 656 -10.26 12.32 5.83
C GLU A 656 -11.24 13.15 5.00
N HIS A 657 -12.02 12.52 4.10
CA HIS A 657 -12.99 13.26 3.28
C HIS A 657 -14.17 13.84 4.08
N ALA A 658 -14.60 13.16 5.15
CA ALA A 658 -15.57 13.69 6.11
C ALA A 658 -15.08 15.00 6.79
N GLY A 659 -13.76 15.26 6.76
CA GLY A 659 -13.17 16.49 7.24
C GLY A 659 -13.09 16.56 8.76
N LEU A 660 -12.81 15.44 9.42
CA LEU A 660 -12.65 15.35 10.89
C LEU A 660 -11.27 15.82 11.38
N PHE A 661 -10.29 15.92 10.50
CA PHE A 661 -8.94 16.42 10.80
C PHE A 661 -8.84 17.97 10.72
N ARG A 662 -9.89 18.67 11.16
CA ARG A 662 -9.90 20.14 11.29
C ARG A 662 -9.13 20.56 12.53
N ILE A 663 -7.84 20.80 12.36
CA ILE A 663 -7.00 21.46 13.37
C ILE A 663 -7.38 22.95 13.35
N GLY A 664 -8.16 23.42 14.33
CA GLY A 664 -8.42 24.85 14.51
C GLY A 664 -9.84 25.29 14.89
N GLU A 665 -10.83 24.39 15.03
CA GLU A 665 -12.16 24.76 15.52
C GLU A 665 -12.18 25.00 17.04
N THR A 666 -11.49 26.05 17.50
CA THR A 666 -11.84 26.71 18.77
C THR A 666 -13.13 27.49 18.56
N SER A 667 -14.26 26.89 19.00
CA SER A 667 -15.54 27.52 19.33
C SER A 667 -15.65 29.01 18.98
N TYR A 668 -16.15 29.33 17.78
CA TYR A 668 -16.54 30.69 17.44
C TYR A 668 -17.81 31.04 18.22
N ARG A 669 -17.66 31.58 19.43
CA ARG A 669 -18.76 32.31 20.08
C ARG A 669 -19.07 33.54 19.21
N PRO A 670 -20.29 33.72 18.71
CA PRO A 670 -20.64 34.95 18.02
C PRO A 670 -20.61 36.10 19.03
N THR A 671 -19.57 36.92 18.96
CA THR A 671 -19.52 38.18 19.70
C THR A 671 -20.60 39.09 19.13
N LYS A 672 -21.57 39.47 19.96
CA LYS A 672 -22.52 40.54 19.62
C LYS A 672 -21.70 41.79 19.29
N LYS A 673 -21.88 42.36 18.09
CA LYS A 673 -21.37 43.69 17.79
C LYS A 673 -21.97 44.69 18.80
N PRO A 674 -21.17 45.48 19.53
CA PRO A 674 -21.66 46.75 20.05
C PRO A 674 -21.95 47.70 18.88
N PRO A 675 -22.87 48.67 19.03
CA PRO A 675 -23.20 49.62 17.97
C PRO A 675 -22.05 50.59 17.69
N ASN A 676 -22.04 51.16 16.49
CA ASN A 676 -21.05 52.13 16.04
C ASN A 676 -21.11 53.43 16.84
N THR A 677 -19.95 54.04 17.06
CA THR A 677 -19.76 55.50 17.15
C THR A 677 -18.44 55.85 16.46
N ASP A 678 -18.43 57.00 15.80
CA ASP A 678 -17.47 57.38 14.76
C ASP A 678 -16.17 58.02 15.28
N ASP A 679 -15.27 58.34 14.34
CA ASP A 679 -14.09 59.22 14.42
C ASP A 679 -12.92 58.76 15.35
N GLY A 680 -11.62 59.00 15.04
CA GLY A 680 -10.97 59.57 13.86
C GLY A 680 -9.45 59.74 14.10
N GLU A 681 -8.63 59.54 13.05
CA GLU A 681 -7.23 59.96 12.84
C GLU A 681 -6.04 59.61 13.80
N ASP A 682 -4.98 59.11 13.14
CA ASP A 682 -3.53 59.28 13.36
C ASP A 682 -2.91 59.64 14.73
N SER A 683 -1.94 58.81 15.15
CA SER A 683 -0.51 59.18 14.98
C SER A 683 0.47 58.10 15.48
N GLN A 684 1.57 57.92 14.75
CA GLN A 684 2.74 57.16 15.20
C GLN A 684 3.44 57.85 16.38
N LYS A 685 3.92 57.08 17.37
CA LYS A 685 5.13 57.45 18.14
C LYS A 685 5.81 56.26 18.81
N THR A 686 7.08 56.47 19.13
CA THR A 686 8.10 55.43 19.28
C THR A 686 8.66 55.39 20.71
N PHE A 687 9.25 54.25 21.09
CA PHE A 687 10.43 54.12 21.95
C PHE A 687 10.29 54.02 23.49
N CYS A 688 10.83 52.93 24.04
CA CYS A 688 11.49 52.71 25.35
C CYS A 688 10.86 53.26 26.67
N GLN A 689 10.80 52.47 27.75
CA GLN A 689 11.99 52.12 28.56
C GLN A 689 11.82 50.90 29.51
N LYS A 690 12.93 50.53 30.16
CA LYS A 690 13.14 49.42 31.12
C LYS A 690 12.56 49.71 32.53
N GLY A 691 12.37 48.67 33.34
CA GLY A 691 12.32 48.75 34.81
C GLY A 691 11.49 47.63 35.46
N THR A 692 11.98 46.39 35.55
CA THR A 692 12.58 45.80 36.79
C THR A 692 11.80 46.01 38.09
N VAL A 693 11.02 44.99 38.52
CA VAL A 693 10.98 44.52 39.92
C VAL A 693 10.76 42.99 39.95
N GLU A 694 11.83 42.27 40.27
CA GLU A 694 11.82 41.05 41.10
C GLU A 694 12.44 41.46 42.47
N PRO A 695 12.46 40.64 43.55
CA PRO A 695 12.19 39.19 43.63
C PRO A 695 11.24 38.77 44.78
N VAL A 696 10.91 37.48 44.89
CA VAL A 696 11.26 36.60 46.04
C VAL A 696 11.19 35.14 45.55
N SER A 697 12.20 34.36 45.91
CA SER A 697 12.45 32.97 45.49
C SER A 697 12.37 31.98 46.69
N PRO A 698 12.96 30.77 46.67
CA PRO A 698 12.29 29.55 46.22
C PRO A 698 12.38 28.38 47.24
N GLN A 699 11.75 27.24 46.95
CA GLN A 699 12.28 25.91 47.35
C GLN A 699 11.80 24.80 46.39
N PHE A 700 12.69 24.26 45.55
CA PHE A 700 13.49 23.01 45.73
C PHE A 700 12.62 21.73 45.63
N CYS A 701 12.92 20.69 44.82
CA CYS A 701 14.01 20.48 43.86
C CYS A 701 13.68 19.37 42.82
N CYS A 702 14.33 19.44 41.64
CA CYS A 702 15.08 18.40 40.88
C CYS A 702 14.80 16.88 41.12
N GLU A 703 14.98 15.93 40.19
CA GLU A 703 15.61 15.85 38.84
C GLU A 703 15.16 14.50 38.16
N LYS A 704 15.58 13.99 36.98
CA LYS A 704 16.60 14.32 35.95
C LYS A 704 16.19 13.78 34.55
N ASP A 705 17.01 14.04 33.53
CA ASP A 705 16.88 13.63 32.12
C ASP A 705 17.27 12.16 31.81
N TYR A 706 17.04 11.70 30.57
CA TYR A 706 18.13 11.17 29.69
C TYR A 706 17.74 11.05 28.19
N TYR A 707 18.18 12.06 27.41
CA TYR A 707 18.80 12.04 26.06
C TYR A 707 18.26 11.29 24.81
N CYS A 708 18.18 12.09 23.73
CA CYS A 708 18.57 11.90 22.31
C CYS A 708 18.13 10.65 21.50
#